data_AF-A9WCV2-F1
#
_entry.id   AF-A9WCV2-F1
#
_cell.length_a   1.000
_cell.length_b   1.000
_cell.length_c   1.000
_cell.angle_alpha   90.00
_cell.angle_beta   90.00
_cell.angle_gamma   90.00
#
_symmetry.space_group_name_H-M   'P 1'
#
loop_
_entity.id
_entity.type
_entity.pdbx_description
1 polymer ?
#
loop_
_entity_poly.entity_id
_entity_poly.type
_entity_poly.pdbx_seq_one_letter_code
_entity_poly.pdbx_strand_id
1 'polypeptide(L)'
;MPDFPTEGSPPFINRMLTIAEWREYVASYDFGKLTPTRLVLHHTYRPDETSWRGLTTMRGIQKFYAGKGWTAGPHIFAAPDGIWLATPMSQIGIHAGAGNGSLAKGWYSIGLEMVGYFDKVLPSGKVWEHSLAVMGELSRRLKIPPRQLISFHRDYTNQKSCPGWAVTKEWVWSQVEAYLNNSTPPTIPPGQIGTPTPDDERLIEALLEEGYKHKTNGQGYNADWAFHAYALEHQLGMPMGPSARLTVAGKEYNYQPFARDTLYCEVPNWGDVKTLSELLGGSIPPSGLGRALLDATYQAGGSPFRPDWAFHQYAVARRLGPPVGKSAQITVDGKQYAYQAFAVDTLYNLVPNWSDVRQLSQIGTATDPATVRLRDALLTETFKQAGTTYRPDWAFHQLARQWAIGAPLANSYQITLEKTTYALQPFALDVLYNVVPNWADVKRLSDLARQHGMPVLGMAMAIAPLVSAESLTPPDDGGFSITQVTPPAMAFGERHGERVSMVVLHAVPGAVAETIAAMTDFNARFATHYLIGLDGRIYRLIDEAKAAWHAGFATGGGVRYNLNRISIGIALERPAGWPATRDAGDTDAQIRALRWLLRQLDARYRLSPDAIVLWTSLAGSDDEALSGLPLGALREALS
;
A
#
# COMPACT_ATOMS: atom_id res chain seq x y z
N MET A 1 -44.19 -19.78 -12.02
CA MET A 1 -44.57 -18.36 -12.18
C MET A 1 -43.29 -17.55 -12.32
N PRO A 2 -43.27 -16.50 -13.15
CA PRO A 2 -42.17 -15.53 -13.11
C PRO A 2 -42.12 -14.88 -11.72
N ASP A 3 -40.92 -14.44 -11.33
CA ASP A 3 -40.71 -13.76 -10.04
C ASP A 3 -41.51 -12.45 -9.96
N PHE A 4 -41.72 -11.95 -8.75
CA PHE A 4 -42.25 -10.61 -8.51
C PHE A 4 -41.27 -9.54 -9.04
N PRO A 5 -41.76 -8.35 -9.42
CA PRO A 5 -40.88 -7.28 -9.87
C PRO A 5 -39.93 -6.83 -8.77
N THR A 6 -38.71 -6.49 -9.15
CA THR A 6 -37.69 -5.92 -8.25
C THR A 6 -37.70 -4.39 -8.29
N GLU A 7 -37.37 -3.75 -7.18
CA GLU A 7 -37.15 -2.31 -7.05
C GLU A 7 -35.78 -1.98 -6.44
N GLY A 8 -35.33 -0.74 -6.61
CA GLY A 8 -34.11 -0.22 -5.99
C GLY A 8 -32.80 -0.81 -6.51
N SER A 9 -31.71 -0.52 -5.80
CA SER A 9 -30.35 -1.01 -6.10
C SER A 9 -29.68 -1.46 -4.80
N PRO A 10 -29.13 -2.69 -4.71
CA PRO A 10 -29.32 -3.79 -5.67
C PRO A 10 -30.81 -4.16 -5.81
N PRO A 11 -31.24 -4.68 -6.97
CA PRO A 11 -32.65 -4.96 -7.23
C PRO A 11 -33.20 -6.00 -6.25
N PHE A 12 -34.11 -5.58 -5.36
CA PHE A 12 -34.78 -6.44 -4.38
C PHE A 12 -36.27 -6.54 -4.70
N ILE A 13 -36.86 -7.71 -4.46
CA ILE A 13 -38.31 -7.93 -4.57
C ILE A 13 -39.06 -7.16 -3.47
N ASN A 14 -38.50 -7.07 -2.25
CA ASN A 14 -39.08 -6.36 -1.11
C ASN A 14 -40.53 -6.79 -0.77
N ARG A 15 -40.85 -8.08 -0.98
CA ARG A 15 -42.17 -8.66 -0.67
C ARG A 15 -42.07 -9.62 0.50
N MET A 16 -42.97 -9.47 1.46
CA MET A 16 -43.15 -10.41 2.57
C MET A 16 -44.22 -11.44 2.21
N LEU A 17 -43.95 -12.70 2.55
CA LEU A 17 -44.86 -13.83 2.41
C LEU A 17 -45.08 -14.51 3.77
N THR A 18 -46.30 -14.96 4.01
CA THR A 18 -46.60 -15.96 5.03
C THR A 18 -46.04 -17.33 4.63
N ILE A 19 -46.00 -18.28 5.57
CA ILE A 19 -45.57 -19.68 5.27
C ILE A 19 -46.43 -20.31 4.17
N ALA A 20 -47.74 -20.06 4.17
CA ALA A 20 -48.66 -20.61 3.18
C ALA A 20 -48.37 -20.04 1.78
N GLU A 21 -48.25 -18.71 1.68
CA GLU A 21 -47.90 -18.05 0.42
C GLU A 21 -46.50 -18.45 -0.07
N TRP A 22 -45.52 -18.60 0.83
CA TRP A 22 -44.19 -19.11 0.49
C TRP A 22 -44.25 -20.50 -0.11
N ARG A 23 -45.04 -21.41 0.46
CA ARG A 23 -45.21 -22.77 -0.06
C ARG A 23 -45.78 -22.77 -1.47
N GLU A 24 -46.81 -21.96 -1.73
CA GLU A 24 -47.40 -21.83 -3.07
C GLU A 24 -46.42 -21.21 -4.07
N TYR A 25 -45.70 -20.18 -3.61
CA TYR A 25 -44.69 -19.47 -4.40
C TYR A 25 -43.58 -20.41 -4.85
N VAL A 26 -42.95 -21.15 -3.93
CA VAL A 26 -41.82 -22.04 -4.24
C VAL A 26 -42.25 -23.27 -5.03
N ALA A 27 -43.45 -23.82 -4.76
CA ALA A 27 -43.97 -24.99 -5.48
C ALA A 27 -44.08 -24.74 -7.00
N SER A 28 -44.43 -23.51 -7.38
CA SER A 28 -44.60 -23.11 -8.78
C SER A 28 -43.45 -22.26 -9.33
N TYR A 29 -42.41 -21.98 -8.54
CA TYR A 29 -41.32 -21.08 -8.95
C TYR A 29 -40.54 -21.64 -10.15
N ASP A 30 -40.23 -20.75 -11.09
CA ASP A 30 -39.37 -21.02 -12.23
C ASP A 30 -37.94 -20.53 -11.94
N PHE A 31 -37.01 -21.46 -11.69
CA PHE A 31 -35.60 -21.15 -11.45
C PHE A 31 -34.84 -20.75 -12.73
N GLY A 32 -35.49 -20.79 -13.90
CA GLY A 32 -34.86 -20.49 -15.17
C GLY A 32 -33.94 -21.60 -15.65
N LYS A 33 -32.90 -21.23 -16.41
CA LYS A 33 -32.02 -22.19 -17.12
C LYS A 33 -31.12 -23.01 -16.20
N LEU A 34 -30.77 -22.46 -15.04
CA LEU A 34 -29.93 -23.13 -14.06
C LEU A 34 -30.69 -23.20 -12.74
N THR A 35 -30.89 -24.40 -12.24
CA THR A 35 -31.58 -24.63 -10.96
C THR A 35 -30.55 -24.60 -9.82
N PRO A 36 -30.83 -23.95 -8.68
CA PRO A 36 -29.90 -23.94 -7.55
C PRO A 36 -29.76 -25.34 -6.98
N THR A 37 -28.55 -25.69 -6.55
CA THR A 37 -28.26 -27.04 -6.01
C THR A 37 -27.89 -27.01 -4.54
N ARG A 38 -27.81 -25.82 -3.94
CA ARG A 38 -27.40 -25.59 -2.56
C ARG A 38 -28.22 -24.49 -1.92
N LEU A 39 -28.26 -24.50 -0.59
CA LEU A 39 -28.73 -23.43 0.26
C LEU A 39 -27.62 -23.11 1.26
N VAL A 40 -27.32 -21.82 1.44
CA VAL A 40 -26.38 -21.36 2.46
C VAL A 40 -27.18 -20.64 3.54
N LEU A 41 -27.15 -21.19 4.75
CA LEU A 41 -27.83 -20.63 5.91
C LEU A 41 -26.94 -19.58 6.56
N HIS A 42 -27.57 -18.45 6.89
CA HIS A 42 -26.96 -17.29 7.53
C HIS A 42 -27.75 -16.84 8.75
N HIS A 43 -27.12 -16.01 9.58
CA HIS A 43 -27.83 -15.09 10.45
C HIS A 43 -27.52 -13.65 10.05
N THR A 44 -28.39 -12.72 10.37
CA THR A 44 -28.15 -11.31 10.06
C THR A 44 -27.18 -10.65 11.04
N TYR A 45 -27.11 -11.13 12.29
CA TYR A 45 -26.54 -10.42 13.46
C TYR A 45 -27.25 -9.10 13.76
N ARG A 46 -27.22 -8.16 12.81
CA ARG A 46 -27.99 -6.92 12.76
C ARG A 46 -28.61 -6.76 11.36
N PRO A 47 -29.92 -6.50 11.23
CA PRO A 47 -30.90 -6.33 12.29
C PRO A 47 -31.15 -7.63 13.08
N ASP A 48 -31.61 -7.51 14.31
CA ASP A 48 -32.13 -8.63 15.10
C ASP A 48 -33.65 -8.55 15.21
N GLU A 49 -34.26 -9.53 15.88
CA GLU A 49 -35.71 -9.63 16.06
C GLU A 49 -36.31 -8.35 16.67
N THR A 50 -35.58 -7.69 17.58
CA THR A 50 -36.05 -6.51 18.30
C THR A 50 -35.99 -5.23 17.47
N SER A 51 -35.09 -5.18 16.49
CA SER A 51 -34.85 -4.03 15.61
C SER A 51 -35.50 -4.18 14.24
N TRP A 52 -36.11 -5.33 13.96
CA TRP A 52 -36.82 -5.57 12.71
C TRP A 52 -38.10 -4.74 12.59
N ARG A 53 -38.27 -4.04 11.46
CA ARG A 53 -39.40 -3.16 11.14
C ARG A 53 -39.87 -3.39 9.70
N GLY A 54 -39.95 -4.65 9.28
CA GLY A 54 -40.48 -5.07 7.97
C GLY A 54 -39.80 -4.40 6.80
N LEU A 55 -40.59 -3.83 5.88
CA LEU A 55 -40.10 -3.19 4.65
C LEU A 55 -39.06 -2.08 4.90
N THR A 56 -39.21 -1.33 5.99
CA THR A 56 -38.24 -0.28 6.36
C THR A 56 -36.86 -0.87 6.59
N THR A 57 -36.80 -2.02 7.27
CA THR A 57 -35.55 -2.74 7.50
C THR A 57 -35.00 -3.33 6.22
N MET A 58 -35.84 -3.95 5.38
CA MET A 58 -35.42 -4.47 4.08
C MET A 58 -34.81 -3.39 3.17
N ARG A 59 -35.42 -2.20 3.12
CA ARG A 59 -34.87 -1.05 2.39
C ARG A 59 -33.57 -0.53 3.01
N GLY A 60 -33.43 -0.59 4.33
CA GLY A 60 -32.18 -0.30 5.02
C GLY A 60 -31.05 -1.26 4.63
N ILE A 61 -31.34 -2.57 4.62
CA ILE A 61 -30.42 -3.62 4.17
C ILE A 61 -30.05 -3.43 2.70
N GLN A 62 -31.03 -3.15 1.85
CA GLN A 62 -30.81 -2.88 0.43
C GLN A 62 -29.84 -1.71 0.24
N LYS A 63 -30.07 -0.57 0.91
CA LYS A 63 -29.15 0.58 0.88
C LYS A 63 -27.76 0.24 1.40
N PHE A 64 -27.68 -0.56 2.46
CA PHE A 64 -26.40 -1.01 3.01
C PHE A 64 -25.62 -1.85 2.00
N TYR A 65 -26.24 -2.81 1.32
CA TYR A 65 -25.59 -3.58 0.26
C TYR A 65 -25.23 -2.72 -0.96
N ALA A 66 -26.07 -1.75 -1.33
CA ALA A 66 -25.74 -0.78 -2.37
C ALA A 66 -24.48 0.02 -2.03
N GLY A 67 -24.35 0.45 -0.77
CA GLY A 67 -23.17 1.13 -0.26
C GLY A 67 -21.92 0.26 -0.22
N LYS A 68 -22.04 -1.07 -0.37
CA LYS A 68 -20.92 -2.01 -0.58
C LYS A 68 -20.63 -2.29 -2.05
N GLY A 69 -21.32 -1.61 -2.97
CA GLY A 69 -21.22 -1.88 -4.41
C GLY A 69 -21.85 -3.22 -4.84
N TRP A 70 -22.63 -3.87 -3.98
CA TRP A 70 -23.21 -5.17 -4.33
C TRP A 70 -24.32 -5.00 -5.36
N THR A 71 -24.28 -5.83 -6.41
CA THR A 71 -25.26 -5.85 -7.50
C THR A 71 -26.44 -6.77 -7.21
N ALA A 72 -26.39 -7.54 -6.12
CA ALA A 72 -27.44 -8.42 -5.61
C ALA A 72 -27.23 -8.61 -4.09
N GLY A 73 -28.20 -9.19 -3.39
CA GLY A 73 -28.04 -9.62 -2.00
C GLY A 73 -28.32 -11.11 -1.81
N PRO A 74 -28.48 -11.58 -0.55
CA PRO A 74 -29.11 -12.86 -0.25
C PRO A 74 -30.51 -12.93 -0.88
N HIS A 75 -31.05 -14.13 -1.00
CA HIS A 75 -32.32 -14.31 -1.71
C HIS A 75 -33.50 -14.11 -0.77
N ILE A 76 -33.35 -14.55 0.49
CA ILE A 76 -34.46 -14.70 1.42
C ILE A 76 -34.04 -14.25 2.82
N PHE A 77 -34.92 -13.54 3.51
CA PHE A 77 -34.80 -13.22 4.94
C PHE A 77 -35.96 -13.84 5.71
N ALA A 78 -35.67 -14.73 6.66
CA ALA A 78 -36.64 -15.25 7.61
C ALA A 78 -36.71 -14.31 8.81
N ALA A 79 -37.77 -13.50 8.87
CA ALA A 79 -37.94 -12.42 9.83
C ALA A 79 -39.04 -12.72 10.87
N PRO A 80 -39.17 -11.95 11.96
CA PRO A 80 -40.25 -12.15 12.94
C PRO A 80 -41.67 -12.03 12.36
N ASP A 81 -41.84 -11.23 11.30
CA ASP A 81 -43.14 -10.92 10.68
C ASP A 81 -43.46 -11.75 9.42
N GLY A 82 -42.46 -12.43 8.83
CA GLY A 82 -42.68 -13.27 7.65
C GLY A 82 -41.39 -13.66 6.92
N ILE A 83 -41.55 -14.22 5.72
CA ILE A 83 -40.48 -14.58 4.80
C ILE A 83 -40.36 -13.47 3.76
N TRP A 84 -39.26 -12.70 3.81
CA TRP A 84 -39.01 -11.60 2.89
C TRP A 84 -38.17 -12.04 1.71
N LEU A 85 -38.62 -11.68 0.51
CA LEU A 85 -37.91 -11.92 -0.74
C LEU A 85 -37.01 -10.73 -1.09
N ALA A 86 -35.76 -11.01 -1.44
CA ALA A 86 -34.76 -10.03 -1.86
C ALA A 86 -34.33 -10.32 -3.30
N THR A 87 -33.20 -10.99 -3.53
CA THR A 87 -32.76 -11.35 -4.88
C THR A 87 -33.64 -12.46 -5.46
N PRO A 88 -34.11 -12.36 -6.72
CA PRO A 88 -34.79 -13.44 -7.42
C PRO A 88 -34.03 -14.76 -7.36
N MET A 89 -34.70 -15.86 -6.97
CA MET A 89 -34.04 -17.18 -6.81
C MET A 89 -33.56 -17.81 -8.12
N SER A 90 -33.99 -17.29 -9.27
CA SER A 90 -33.47 -17.64 -10.60
C SER A 90 -32.13 -16.97 -10.95
N GLN A 91 -31.63 -16.09 -10.08
CA GLN A 91 -30.37 -15.37 -10.24
C GLN A 91 -29.37 -15.77 -9.15
N ILE A 92 -28.09 -15.51 -9.37
CA ILE A 92 -27.06 -15.70 -8.33
C ILE A 92 -27.05 -14.48 -7.41
N GLY A 93 -27.39 -14.70 -6.14
CA GLY A 93 -27.21 -13.71 -5.07
C GLY A 93 -25.77 -13.56 -4.58
N ILE A 94 -25.51 -12.49 -3.82
CA ILE A 94 -24.23 -12.24 -3.13
C ILE A 94 -24.47 -12.40 -1.63
N HIS A 95 -23.85 -13.42 -1.02
CA HIS A 95 -24.01 -13.69 0.42
C HIS A 95 -22.88 -14.50 1.09
N ALA A 96 -22.11 -15.31 0.35
CA ALA A 96 -21.16 -16.28 0.92
C ALA A 96 -19.84 -16.46 0.13
N GLY A 97 -19.39 -15.44 -0.62
CA GLY A 97 -18.14 -15.52 -1.40
C GLY A 97 -18.14 -16.72 -2.38
N ALA A 98 -17.19 -17.65 -2.21
CA ALA A 98 -17.13 -18.89 -3.00
C ALA A 98 -18.41 -19.76 -2.88
N GLY A 99 -19.19 -19.58 -1.82
CA GLY A 99 -20.48 -20.23 -1.62
C GLY A 99 -21.62 -19.70 -2.49
N ASN A 100 -21.49 -18.52 -3.12
CA ASN A 100 -22.53 -17.95 -3.99
C ASN A 100 -22.86 -18.87 -5.17
N GLY A 101 -21.82 -19.34 -5.87
CA GLY A 101 -21.96 -20.18 -7.06
C GLY A 101 -20.94 -19.89 -8.14
N SER A 102 -21.04 -20.61 -9.24
CA SER A 102 -20.31 -20.37 -10.48
C SER A 102 -21.14 -20.82 -11.68
N LEU A 103 -21.59 -19.86 -12.50
CA LEU A 103 -22.31 -20.14 -13.75
C LEU A 103 -21.47 -21.01 -14.69
N ALA A 104 -20.17 -20.74 -14.78
CA ALA A 104 -19.23 -21.52 -15.59
C ALA A 104 -19.14 -22.99 -15.13
N LYS A 105 -19.31 -23.26 -13.83
CA LYS A 105 -19.34 -24.62 -13.26
C LYS A 105 -20.77 -25.17 -13.14
N GLY A 106 -21.77 -24.47 -13.65
CA GLY A 106 -23.16 -24.93 -13.68
C GLY A 106 -23.79 -25.15 -12.30
N TRP A 107 -23.45 -24.33 -11.30
CA TRP A 107 -24.12 -24.40 -9.99
C TRP A 107 -24.15 -23.05 -9.27
N TYR A 108 -25.13 -22.87 -8.39
CA TYR A 108 -25.17 -21.77 -7.42
C TYR A 108 -26.04 -22.15 -6.22
N SER A 109 -26.08 -21.27 -5.23
CA SER A 109 -26.82 -21.49 -4.00
C SER A 109 -27.84 -20.40 -3.70
N ILE A 110 -28.84 -20.75 -2.89
CA ILE A 110 -29.79 -19.82 -2.29
C ILE A 110 -29.28 -19.40 -0.90
N GLY A 111 -28.89 -18.14 -0.73
CA GLY A 111 -28.66 -17.54 0.59
C GLY A 111 -29.95 -17.26 1.36
N LEU A 112 -30.09 -17.87 2.55
CA LEU A 112 -31.18 -17.65 3.52
C LEU A 112 -30.64 -16.98 4.79
N GLU A 113 -31.13 -15.79 5.09
CA GLU A 113 -30.78 -14.99 6.25
C GLU A 113 -31.79 -15.14 7.38
N MET A 114 -31.39 -15.71 8.51
CA MET A 114 -32.21 -15.73 9.72
C MET A 114 -32.03 -14.40 10.47
N VAL A 115 -33.11 -13.65 10.67
CA VAL A 115 -33.05 -12.37 11.39
C VAL A 115 -32.76 -12.63 12.88
N GLY A 116 -31.55 -12.33 13.32
CA GLY A 116 -31.13 -12.54 14.70
C GLY A 116 -29.64 -12.82 14.86
N TYR A 117 -29.23 -13.15 16.09
CA TYR A 117 -27.85 -13.47 16.45
C TYR A 117 -27.78 -14.76 17.26
N PHE A 118 -27.36 -15.84 16.61
CA PHE A 118 -27.47 -17.20 17.12
C PHE A 118 -26.13 -17.82 17.55
N ASP A 119 -25.17 -16.99 17.96
CA ASP A 119 -23.91 -17.53 18.49
C ASP A 119 -24.07 -18.23 19.83
N LYS A 120 -24.99 -17.75 20.67
CA LYS A 120 -25.14 -18.24 22.05
C LYS A 120 -26.42 -19.02 22.29
N VAL A 121 -27.41 -18.82 21.44
CA VAL A 121 -28.75 -19.41 21.57
C VAL A 121 -29.18 -19.94 20.22
N LEU A 122 -29.89 -21.07 20.25
CA LEU A 122 -30.52 -21.60 19.03
C LEU A 122 -31.61 -20.62 18.56
N PRO A 123 -31.81 -20.48 17.23
CA PRO A 123 -32.96 -19.75 16.72
C PRO A 123 -34.25 -20.44 17.17
N SER A 124 -35.26 -19.63 17.47
CA SER A 124 -36.54 -20.11 17.99
C SER A 124 -37.69 -19.22 17.48
N GLY A 125 -38.93 -19.57 17.85
CA GLY A 125 -40.12 -18.80 17.51
C GLY A 125 -40.30 -18.59 16.01
N LYS A 126 -40.83 -17.42 15.63
CA LYS A 126 -41.23 -17.12 14.25
C LYS A 126 -40.08 -17.12 13.25
N VAL A 127 -38.91 -16.59 13.63
CA VAL A 127 -37.73 -16.61 12.75
C VAL A 127 -37.35 -18.05 12.40
N TRP A 128 -37.35 -18.95 13.38
CA TRP A 128 -37.03 -20.35 13.12
C TRP A 128 -38.13 -21.08 12.34
N GLU A 129 -39.41 -20.84 12.65
CA GLU A 129 -40.55 -21.38 11.89
C GLU A 129 -40.47 -21.00 10.40
N HIS A 130 -40.18 -19.73 10.11
CA HIS A 130 -39.99 -19.23 8.75
C HIS A 130 -38.76 -19.86 8.08
N SER A 131 -37.66 -19.98 8.80
CA SER A 131 -36.43 -20.61 8.30
C SER A 131 -36.63 -22.08 7.94
N LEU A 132 -37.34 -22.83 8.78
CA LEU A 132 -37.71 -24.23 8.53
C LEU A 132 -38.60 -24.37 7.29
N ALA A 133 -39.59 -23.49 7.13
CA ALA A 133 -40.43 -23.48 5.94
C ALA A 133 -39.61 -23.20 4.67
N VAL A 134 -38.66 -22.26 4.70
CA VAL A 134 -37.79 -22.00 3.55
C VAL A 134 -36.94 -23.22 3.20
N MET A 135 -36.20 -23.75 4.17
CA MET A 135 -35.28 -24.88 3.93
C MET A 135 -36.03 -26.16 3.53
N GLY A 136 -37.15 -26.46 4.18
CA GLY A 136 -37.95 -27.65 3.90
C GLY A 136 -38.63 -27.58 2.53
N GLU A 137 -39.29 -26.47 2.21
CA GLU A 137 -40.00 -26.35 0.93
C GLU A 137 -39.02 -26.28 -0.26
N LEU A 138 -37.84 -25.67 -0.11
CA LEU A 138 -36.79 -25.72 -1.13
C LEU A 138 -36.22 -27.13 -1.31
N SER A 139 -35.97 -27.86 -0.22
CA SER A 139 -35.58 -29.28 -0.28
C SER A 139 -36.59 -30.12 -1.07
N ARG A 140 -37.88 -29.94 -0.78
CA ARG A 140 -38.98 -30.60 -1.49
C ARG A 140 -39.04 -30.21 -2.97
N ARG A 141 -38.94 -28.91 -3.27
CA ARG A 141 -39.06 -28.37 -4.64
C ARG A 141 -37.87 -28.76 -5.54
N LEU A 142 -36.67 -28.75 -4.99
CA LEU A 142 -35.43 -29.08 -5.69
C LEU A 142 -35.17 -30.59 -5.72
N LYS A 143 -35.88 -31.37 -4.90
CA LYS A 143 -35.68 -32.81 -4.69
C LYS A 143 -34.25 -33.14 -4.24
N ILE A 144 -33.69 -32.29 -3.38
CA ILE A 144 -32.34 -32.45 -2.81
C ILE A 144 -32.49 -32.63 -1.30
N PRO A 145 -32.03 -33.75 -0.70
CA PRO A 145 -32.15 -33.99 0.73
C PRO A 145 -31.51 -32.85 1.57
N PRO A 146 -32.05 -32.52 2.77
CA PRO A 146 -31.54 -31.42 3.59
C PRO A 146 -30.03 -31.47 3.86
N ARG A 147 -29.50 -32.68 4.11
CA ARG A 147 -28.06 -32.91 4.35
C ARG A 147 -27.15 -32.62 3.15
N GLN A 148 -27.69 -32.64 1.94
CA GLN A 148 -26.97 -32.32 0.71
C GLN A 148 -27.21 -30.88 0.27
N LEU A 149 -28.42 -30.37 0.53
CA LEU A 149 -28.83 -29.02 0.14
C LEU A 149 -28.20 -27.96 1.06
N ILE A 150 -28.25 -28.16 2.38
CA ILE A 150 -28.01 -27.10 3.36
C ILE A 150 -26.57 -27.10 3.82
N SER A 151 -25.91 -25.97 3.58
CA SER A 151 -24.57 -25.62 4.06
C SER A 151 -24.64 -24.33 4.87
N PHE A 152 -23.59 -24.05 5.62
CA PHE A 152 -23.46 -22.83 6.43
C PHE A 152 -22.51 -21.86 5.75
N HIS A 153 -22.66 -20.56 6.03
CA HIS A 153 -21.71 -19.57 5.54
C HIS A 153 -20.26 -19.94 5.94
N ARG A 154 -20.04 -20.34 7.20
CA ARG A 154 -18.74 -20.81 7.71
C ARG A 154 -18.14 -22.03 6.97
N ASP A 155 -18.89 -22.73 6.12
CA ASP A 155 -18.33 -23.82 5.34
C ASP A 155 -17.47 -23.32 4.16
N TYR A 156 -17.64 -22.05 3.80
CA TYR A 156 -16.97 -21.42 2.67
C TYR A 156 -15.91 -20.41 3.10
N THR A 157 -15.71 -20.25 4.42
CA THR A 157 -14.73 -19.33 5.03
C THR A 157 -14.41 -19.81 6.45
N ASN A 158 -13.14 -19.76 6.85
CA ASN A 158 -12.68 -20.15 8.18
C ASN A 158 -12.83 -19.04 9.24
N GLN A 159 -13.48 -17.92 8.90
CA GLN A 159 -13.38 -16.66 9.65
C GLN A 159 -14.70 -16.29 10.35
N LYS A 160 -15.82 -16.89 9.94
CA LYS A 160 -17.17 -16.43 10.34
C LYS A 160 -17.87 -17.35 11.34
N SER A 161 -18.51 -16.73 12.35
CA SER A 161 -19.42 -17.43 13.26
C SER A 161 -20.82 -17.69 12.66
N CYS A 162 -21.09 -17.32 11.40
CA CYS A 162 -22.39 -17.44 10.73
C CYS A 162 -22.71 -18.89 10.29
N PRO A 163 -23.92 -19.45 10.56
CA PRO A 163 -25.16 -18.81 11.03
C PRO A 163 -25.36 -18.73 12.55
N GLY A 164 -24.32 -18.94 13.34
CA GLY A 164 -24.38 -18.98 14.81
C GLY A 164 -23.61 -20.16 15.40
N TRP A 165 -22.69 -19.96 16.34
CA TRP A 165 -22.01 -21.08 17.05
C TRP A 165 -22.96 -22.06 17.74
N ALA A 166 -24.10 -21.61 18.25
CA ALA A 166 -25.12 -22.50 18.81
C ALA A 166 -25.74 -23.40 17.73
N VAL A 167 -25.74 -22.96 16.47
CA VAL A 167 -26.36 -23.66 15.34
C VAL A 167 -25.40 -24.67 14.74
N THR A 168 -25.71 -25.96 14.89
CA THR A 168 -24.95 -27.06 14.26
C THR A 168 -25.67 -27.62 13.05
N LYS A 169 -24.92 -28.21 12.11
CA LYS A 169 -25.50 -28.85 10.93
C LYS A 169 -26.45 -29.96 11.29
N GLU A 170 -26.06 -30.83 12.23
CA GLU A 170 -26.91 -31.94 12.66
C GLU A 170 -28.21 -31.45 13.30
N TRP A 171 -28.13 -30.38 14.11
CA TRP A 171 -29.33 -29.73 14.63
C TRP A 171 -30.20 -29.22 13.47
N VAL A 172 -29.69 -28.40 12.55
CA VAL A 172 -30.49 -27.88 11.42
C VAL A 172 -31.11 -29.00 10.56
N TRP A 173 -30.30 -29.97 10.14
CA TRP A 173 -30.75 -31.06 9.27
C TRP A 173 -31.86 -31.87 9.90
N SER A 174 -31.71 -32.26 11.17
CA SER A 174 -32.72 -33.03 11.88
C SER A 174 -34.05 -32.28 12.06
N GLN A 175 -34.00 -30.96 12.27
CA GLN A 175 -35.21 -30.13 12.38
C GLN A 175 -35.92 -30.02 11.01
N VAL A 176 -35.18 -29.87 9.92
CA VAL A 176 -35.75 -29.81 8.56
C VAL A 176 -36.29 -31.17 8.13
N GLU A 177 -35.61 -32.27 8.44
CA GLU A 177 -36.09 -33.63 8.19
C GLU A 177 -37.40 -33.90 8.95
N ALA A 178 -37.49 -33.48 10.21
CA ALA A 178 -38.71 -33.58 10.99
C ALA A 178 -39.85 -32.71 10.42
N TYR A 179 -39.55 -31.48 9.98
CA TYR A 179 -40.51 -30.63 9.27
C TYR A 179 -41.06 -31.31 8.01
N LEU A 180 -40.18 -31.93 7.21
CA LEU A 180 -40.57 -32.62 5.97
C LEU A 180 -41.42 -33.86 6.22
N ASN A 181 -41.14 -34.59 7.30
CA ASN A 181 -41.83 -35.81 7.70
C ASN A 181 -43.07 -35.55 8.57
N ASN A 182 -43.35 -34.29 8.91
CA ASN A 182 -44.40 -33.91 9.85
C ASN A 182 -44.28 -34.66 11.19
N SER A 183 -43.05 -34.77 11.71
CA SER A 183 -42.72 -35.47 12.95
C SER A 183 -42.12 -34.53 13.99
N THR A 184 -42.08 -34.97 15.25
CA THR A 184 -41.37 -34.23 16.30
C THR A 184 -39.87 -34.25 16.02
N PRO A 185 -39.18 -33.10 16.06
CA PRO A 185 -37.75 -33.06 15.84
C PRO A 185 -36.98 -33.60 17.05
N PRO A 186 -35.83 -34.24 16.84
CA PRO A 186 -35.00 -34.72 17.94
C PRO A 186 -34.38 -33.55 18.71
N THR A 187 -34.19 -33.75 20.02
CA THR A 187 -33.50 -32.78 20.88
C THR A 187 -31.99 -32.92 20.69
N ILE A 188 -31.38 -31.98 19.98
CA ILE A 188 -29.93 -31.91 19.82
C ILE A 188 -29.42 -30.68 20.59
N PRO A 189 -28.44 -30.84 21.50
CA PRO A 189 -27.87 -29.72 22.23
C PRO A 189 -27.30 -28.65 21.28
N PRO A 190 -27.25 -27.37 21.69
CA PRO A 190 -26.52 -26.35 20.96
C PRO A 190 -25.08 -26.77 20.70
N GLY A 191 -24.51 -26.29 19.59
CA GLY A 191 -23.10 -26.45 19.29
C GLY A 191 -22.21 -25.87 20.38
N GLN A 192 -20.93 -26.24 20.35
CA GLN A 192 -19.94 -25.61 21.22
C GLN A 192 -20.00 -24.09 21.00
N ILE A 193 -20.49 -23.38 22.02
CA ILE A 193 -20.57 -21.92 21.99
C ILE A 193 -19.14 -21.42 22.04
N GLY A 194 -18.62 -21.00 20.89
CA GLY A 194 -17.35 -20.29 20.83
C GLY A 194 -17.45 -19.02 21.66
N THR A 195 -16.37 -18.64 22.33
CA THR A 195 -16.20 -17.26 22.82
C THR A 195 -15.96 -16.41 21.57
N PRO A 196 -16.92 -15.57 21.11
CA PRO A 196 -16.72 -14.90 19.84
C PRO A 196 -15.75 -13.73 20.05
N THR A 197 -14.51 -13.89 19.64
CA THR A 197 -13.81 -12.80 18.98
C THR A 197 -14.63 -12.42 17.74
N PRO A 198 -14.86 -11.13 17.44
CA PRO A 198 -15.29 -10.73 16.12
C PRO A 198 -14.56 -11.53 15.06
N ASP A 199 -15.29 -11.96 14.04
CA ASP A 199 -14.69 -12.44 12.79
C ASP A 199 -13.56 -11.47 12.39
N ASP A 200 -12.41 -12.03 12.06
CA ASP A 200 -11.21 -11.27 11.77
C ASP A 200 -11.45 -10.23 10.67
N GLU A 201 -12.34 -10.47 9.69
CA GLU A 201 -12.72 -9.46 8.70
C GLU A 201 -13.32 -8.21 9.36
N ARG A 202 -14.24 -8.38 10.33
CA ARG A 202 -14.86 -7.26 11.05
C ARG A 202 -13.87 -6.55 11.95
N LEU A 203 -12.96 -7.30 12.56
CA LEU A 203 -11.90 -6.71 13.36
C LEU A 203 -10.94 -5.91 12.48
N ILE A 204 -10.58 -6.42 11.29
CA ILE A 204 -9.77 -5.69 10.31
C ILE A 204 -10.47 -4.39 9.87
N GLU A 205 -11.75 -4.46 9.47
CA GLU A 205 -12.53 -3.28 9.08
C GLU A 205 -12.57 -2.23 10.20
N ALA A 206 -12.86 -2.67 11.44
CA ALA A 206 -12.90 -1.77 12.58
C ALA A 206 -11.53 -1.16 12.90
N LEU A 207 -10.46 -1.95 12.86
CA LEU A 207 -9.10 -1.43 13.11
C LEU A 207 -8.63 -0.49 11.99
N LEU A 208 -9.02 -0.72 10.72
CA LEU A 208 -8.77 0.21 9.62
C LEU A 208 -9.54 1.52 9.80
N GLU A 209 -10.81 1.44 10.18
CA GLU A 209 -11.65 2.60 10.53
C GLU A 209 -11.00 3.45 11.64
N GLU A 210 -10.61 2.79 12.74
CA GLU A 210 -9.93 3.43 13.85
C GLU A 210 -8.56 4.01 13.45
N GLY A 211 -7.82 3.34 12.57
CA GLY A 211 -6.52 3.81 12.07
C GLY A 211 -6.63 5.05 11.19
N TYR A 212 -7.61 5.09 10.29
CA TYR A 212 -7.73 6.15 9.29
C TYR A 212 -8.33 7.44 9.86
N LYS A 213 -9.21 7.36 10.86
CA LYS A 213 -10.04 8.50 11.28
C LYS A 213 -9.32 9.63 12.04
N HIS A 214 -8.16 9.38 12.67
CA HIS A 214 -7.58 10.32 13.64
C HIS A 214 -6.94 11.57 13.00
N LYS A 215 -6.38 11.45 11.79
CA LYS A 215 -5.76 12.58 11.08
C LYS A 215 -6.61 13.11 9.93
N THR A 216 -7.81 12.59 9.74
CA THR A 216 -8.70 12.87 8.59
C THR A 216 -10.03 13.50 9.01
N ASN A 217 -10.06 14.20 10.14
CA ASN A 217 -11.28 14.81 10.70
C ASN A 217 -12.40 13.79 10.97
N GLY A 218 -12.05 12.60 11.45
CA GLY A 218 -13.01 11.54 11.78
C GLY A 218 -13.39 10.66 10.59
N GLN A 219 -12.80 10.88 9.41
CA GLN A 219 -13.05 10.05 8.26
C GLN A 219 -12.27 8.73 8.33
N GLY A 220 -12.96 7.63 8.59
CA GLY A 220 -12.34 6.31 8.57
C GLY A 220 -12.07 5.74 7.18
N TYR A 221 -11.83 4.43 7.13
CA TYR A 221 -11.40 3.73 5.93
C TYR A 221 -12.56 3.58 4.95
N ASN A 222 -12.26 3.62 3.65
CA ASN A 222 -13.26 3.48 2.61
C ASN A 222 -12.63 2.75 1.41
N ALA A 223 -13.13 1.55 1.11
CA ALA A 223 -12.57 0.69 0.06
C ALA A 223 -12.85 1.21 -1.36
N ASP A 224 -13.88 2.04 -1.55
CA ASP A 224 -14.23 2.61 -2.86
C ASP A 224 -13.39 3.85 -3.21
N TRP A 225 -12.61 4.35 -2.25
CA TRP A 225 -11.79 5.53 -2.45
C TRP A 225 -10.44 5.13 -3.03
N ALA A 226 -10.15 5.60 -4.24
CA ALA A 226 -8.94 5.20 -4.98
C ALA A 226 -7.64 5.41 -4.17
N PHE A 227 -7.52 6.51 -3.43
CA PHE A 227 -6.36 6.75 -2.55
C PHE A 227 -6.25 5.74 -1.40
N HIS A 228 -7.37 5.37 -0.78
CA HIS A 228 -7.39 4.41 0.32
C HIS A 228 -7.06 2.99 -0.16
N ALA A 229 -7.64 2.59 -1.31
CA ALA A 229 -7.32 1.32 -1.95
C ALA A 229 -5.84 1.24 -2.36
N TYR A 230 -5.33 2.28 -3.04
CA TYR A 230 -3.93 2.36 -3.45
C TYR A 230 -2.98 2.34 -2.26
N ALA A 231 -3.29 3.08 -1.19
CA ALA A 231 -2.47 3.14 0.02
C ALA A 231 -2.35 1.77 0.72
N LEU A 232 -3.41 0.97 0.72
CA LEU A 232 -3.37 -0.40 1.24
C LEU A 232 -2.53 -1.32 0.35
N GLU A 233 -2.76 -1.27 -0.96
CA GLU A 233 -2.03 -2.09 -1.94
C GLU A 233 -0.52 -1.81 -1.91
N HIS A 234 -0.15 -0.54 -1.79
CA HIS A 234 1.24 -0.07 -1.81
C HIS A 234 1.83 0.18 -0.41
N GLN A 235 1.12 -0.24 0.63
CA GLN A 235 1.59 -0.25 2.02
C GLN A 235 2.01 1.14 2.54
N LEU A 236 1.32 2.21 2.15
CA LEU A 236 1.70 3.60 2.45
C LEU A 236 1.44 4.02 3.91
N GLY A 237 0.80 3.16 4.70
CA GLY A 237 0.43 3.41 6.09
C GLY A 237 -0.88 4.19 6.22
N MET A 238 -1.09 4.81 7.37
CA MET A 238 -2.30 5.57 7.68
C MET A 238 -2.28 6.96 7.01
N PRO A 239 -3.44 7.53 6.70
CA PRO A 239 -3.52 8.91 6.27
C PRO A 239 -3.02 9.85 7.38
N MET A 240 -2.24 10.86 6.99
CA MET A 240 -1.66 11.87 7.87
C MET A 240 -2.38 13.22 7.76
N GLY A 241 -3.47 13.25 7.00
CA GLY A 241 -4.32 14.42 6.74
C GLY A 241 -5.55 14.02 5.93
N PRO A 242 -6.63 14.82 5.94
CA PRO A 242 -7.77 14.61 5.05
C PRO A 242 -7.36 14.79 3.58
N SER A 243 -8.16 14.24 2.66
CA SER A 243 -8.07 14.63 1.25
C SER A 243 -8.32 16.12 1.08
N ALA A 244 -7.54 16.76 0.22
CA ALA A 244 -7.63 18.20 -0.07
C ALA A 244 -7.35 18.47 -1.55
N ARG A 245 -7.67 19.69 -2.00
CA ARG A 245 -7.41 20.13 -3.37
C ARG A 245 -6.40 21.25 -3.42
N LEU A 246 -5.63 21.30 -4.50
CA LEU A 246 -4.76 22.43 -4.82
C LEU A 246 -4.80 22.71 -6.33
N THR A 247 -4.54 23.96 -6.70
CA THR A 247 -4.46 24.40 -8.11
C THR A 247 -3.03 24.79 -8.45
N VAL A 248 -2.47 24.21 -9.51
CA VAL A 248 -1.11 24.49 -10.00
C VAL A 248 -1.18 24.66 -11.51
N ALA A 249 -0.65 25.78 -12.01
CA ALA A 249 -0.60 26.09 -13.44
C ALA A 249 -1.96 25.94 -14.15
N GLY A 250 -3.05 26.35 -13.50
CA GLY A 250 -4.41 26.30 -14.05
C GLY A 250 -5.09 24.93 -14.01
N LYS A 251 -4.43 23.90 -13.47
CA LYS A 251 -4.99 22.56 -13.26
C LYS A 251 -5.31 22.32 -11.78
N GLU A 252 -6.44 21.66 -11.51
CA GLU A 252 -6.84 21.26 -10.16
C GLU A 252 -6.40 19.82 -9.88
N TYR A 253 -5.84 19.59 -8.69
CA TYR A 253 -5.40 18.28 -8.23
C TYR A 253 -6.03 17.97 -6.88
N ASN A 254 -6.50 16.74 -6.71
CA ASN A 254 -6.83 16.20 -5.40
C ASN A 254 -5.60 15.48 -4.85
N TYR A 255 -5.34 15.59 -3.55
CA TYR A 255 -4.23 14.93 -2.90
C TYR A 255 -4.56 14.52 -1.46
N GLN A 256 -3.86 13.52 -0.95
CA GLN A 256 -3.96 13.09 0.44
C GLN A 256 -2.60 12.58 0.93
N PRO A 257 -2.06 13.14 2.03
CA PRO A 257 -0.83 12.65 2.62
C PRO A 257 -1.08 11.35 3.41
N PHE A 258 -0.27 10.34 3.17
CA PHE A 258 -0.16 9.10 3.94
C PHE A 258 1.20 9.04 4.65
N ALA A 259 1.37 8.06 5.54
CA ALA A 259 2.57 7.96 6.36
C ALA A 259 3.86 7.84 5.55
N ARG A 260 3.87 7.16 4.40
CA ARG A 260 5.07 7.02 3.56
C ARG A 260 5.15 8.00 2.40
N ASP A 261 4.01 8.44 1.87
CA ASP A 261 3.96 9.23 0.65
C ASP A 261 2.67 10.04 0.57
N THR A 262 2.61 10.98 -0.37
CA THR A 262 1.37 11.71 -0.68
C THR A 262 0.82 11.23 -2.01
N LEU A 263 -0.44 10.80 -1.98
CA LEU A 263 -1.16 10.42 -3.20
C LEU A 263 -1.80 11.65 -3.81
N TYR A 264 -1.85 11.72 -5.14
CA TYR A 264 -2.54 12.77 -5.86
C TYR A 264 -3.12 12.28 -7.19
N CYS A 265 -4.09 13.01 -7.73
CA CYS A 265 -4.61 12.83 -9.08
C CYS A 265 -5.11 14.18 -9.63
N GLU A 266 -5.06 14.36 -10.96
CA GLU A 266 -5.63 15.53 -11.62
C GLU A 266 -7.17 15.41 -11.64
N VAL A 267 -7.90 16.47 -11.30
CA VAL A 267 -9.37 16.46 -11.32
C VAL A 267 -9.87 16.60 -12.77
N PRO A 268 -10.83 15.78 -13.25
CA PRO A 268 -11.66 14.80 -12.53
C PRO A 268 -11.18 13.33 -12.66
N ASN A 269 -9.90 13.07 -12.91
CA ASN A 269 -9.33 11.73 -13.12
C ASN A 269 -9.08 11.00 -11.78
N TRP A 270 -10.12 10.81 -10.97
CA TRP A 270 -10.02 10.31 -9.59
C TRP A 270 -9.35 8.93 -9.44
N GLY A 271 -9.37 8.10 -10.49
CA GLY A 271 -8.73 6.78 -10.51
C GLY A 271 -7.27 6.78 -10.99
N ASP A 272 -6.76 7.86 -11.57
CA ASP A 272 -5.35 8.00 -12.01
C ASP A 272 -4.47 8.42 -10.82
N VAL A 273 -4.37 7.52 -9.83
CA VAL A 273 -3.64 7.75 -8.58
C VAL A 273 -2.14 7.72 -8.86
N LYS A 274 -1.44 8.79 -8.46
CA LYS A 274 0.01 8.95 -8.57
C LYS A 274 0.61 9.28 -7.21
N THR A 275 1.89 9.00 -7.06
CA THR A 275 2.61 9.29 -5.80
C THR A 275 3.50 10.51 -5.93
N LEU A 276 3.60 11.30 -4.86
CA LEU A 276 4.49 12.44 -4.80
C LEU A 276 5.94 11.98 -4.96
N SER A 277 6.35 10.86 -4.36
CA SER A 277 7.74 10.40 -4.51
C SER A 277 8.12 10.07 -5.97
N GLU A 278 7.22 9.48 -6.77
CA GLU A 278 7.43 9.28 -8.20
C GLU A 278 7.47 10.60 -8.97
N LEU A 279 6.56 11.53 -8.66
CA LEU A 279 6.55 12.86 -9.25
C LEU A 279 7.85 13.63 -8.99
N LEU A 280 8.40 13.49 -7.78
CA LEU A 280 9.67 14.10 -7.43
C LEU A 280 10.82 13.44 -8.18
N GLY A 281 10.80 12.12 -8.42
CA GLY A 281 11.87 11.42 -9.14
C GLY A 281 13.27 11.64 -8.51
N GLY A 282 13.33 11.94 -7.20
CA GLY A 282 14.56 12.30 -6.49
C GLY A 282 15.01 13.77 -6.63
N SER A 283 14.22 14.63 -7.27
CA SER A 283 14.52 16.07 -7.40
C SER A 283 14.41 16.80 -6.06
N ILE A 284 15.54 17.35 -5.61
CA ILE A 284 15.64 18.25 -4.45
C ILE A 284 16.51 19.45 -4.90
N PRO A 285 16.02 20.71 -4.80
CA PRO A 285 14.68 21.07 -4.36
C PRO A 285 13.63 20.73 -5.44
N PRO A 286 12.42 20.35 -5.03
CA PRO A 286 11.34 20.09 -5.98
C PRO A 286 10.85 21.41 -6.61
N SER A 287 10.28 21.33 -7.81
CA SER A 287 9.65 22.44 -8.54
C SER A 287 8.24 22.09 -9.03
N GLY A 288 7.48 23.10 -9.50
CA GLY A 288 6.16 22.90 -10.10
C GLY A 288 5.16 22.19 -9.16
N LEU A 289 4.42 21.22 -9.70
CA LEU A 289 3.43 20.44 -8.94
C LEU A 289 4.05 19.68 -7.77
N GLY A 290 5.24 19.09 -7.97
CA GLY A 290 5.94 18.35 -6.92
C GLY A 290 6.28 19.23 -5.71
N ARG A 291 6.71 20.48 -5.97
CA ARG A 291 6.95 21.46 -4.90
C ARG A 291 5.67 21.82 -4.16
N ALA A 292 4.61 22.13 -4.90
CA ALA A 292 3.33 22.54 -4.31
C ALA A 292 2.72 21.44 -3.44
N LEU A 293 2.74 20.19 -3.91
CA LEU A 293 2.28 19.04 -3.14
C LEU A 293 3.14 18.80 -1.90
N LEU A 294 4.46 18.93 -2.01
CA LEU A 294 5.36 18.75 -0.87
C LEU A 294 5.15 19.84 0.19
N ASP A 295 5.05 21.11 -0.22
CA ASP A 295 4.72 22.20 0.69
C ASP A 295 3.37 21.94 1.38
N ALA A 296 2.34 21.55 0.62
CA ALA A 296 1.02 21.24 1.17
C ALA A 296 1.03 20.06 2.16
N THR A 297 1.81 19.02 1.85
CA THR A 297 2.04 17.84 2.70
C THR A 297 2.69 18.21 4.02
N TYR A 298 3.73 19.04 3.95
CA TYR A 298 4.45 19.53 5.13
C TYR A 298 3.57 20.44 5.99
N GLN A 299 2.81 21.34 5.36
CA GLN A 299 1.86 22.21 6.05
C GLN A 299 0.77 21.41 6.78
N ALA A 300 0.25 20.33 6.19
CA ALA A 300 -0.67 19.43 6.88
C ALA A 300 -0.07 18.80 8.14
N GLY A 301 1.25 18.56 8.14
CA GLY A 301 2.04 18.13 9.28
C GLY A 301 2.43 19.24 10.28
N GLY A 302 1.98 20.48 10.07
CA GLY A 302 2.22 21.61 10.98
C GLY A 302 3.61 22.25 10.90
N SER A 303 4.38 21.99 9.84
CA SER A 303 5.70 22.59 9.62
C SER A 303 5.92 22.93 8.14
N PRO A 304 6.42 24.13 7.77
CA PRO A 304 6.75 24.42 6.37
C PRO A 304 7.90 23.53 5.88
N PHE A 305 7.87 23.13 4.62
CA PHE A 305 9.02 22.47 4.00
C PHE A 305 10.19 23.45 3.85
N ARG A 306 11.40 22.94 4.11
CA ARG A 306 12.66 23.68 4.10
C ARG A 306 13.67 22.86 3.28
N PRO A 307 13.89 23.17 2.00
CA PRO A 307 14.72 22.35 1.11
C PRO A 307 16.19 22.35 1.51
N ASP A 308 16.63 23.32 2.30
CA ASP A 308 17.98 23.52 2.81
C ASP A 308 18.24 22.78 4.13
N TRP A 309 17.22 22.19 4.76
CA TRP A 309 17.34 21.52 6.05
C TRP A 309 17.64 20.03 5.90
N ALA A 310 18.68 19.55 6.57
CA ALA A 310 19.13 18.16 6.51
C ALA A 310 18.02 17.15 6.87
N PHE A 311 17.23 17.40 7.93
CA PHE A 311 16.09 16.55 8.29
C PHE A 311 15.04 16.46 7.19
N HIS A 312 14.73 17.57 6.53
CA HIS A 312 13.71 17.60 5.49
C HIS A 312 14.20 16.90 4.21
N GLN A 313 15.46 17.12 3.81
CA GLN A 313 16.07 16.37 2.70
C GLN A 313 16.11 14.87 3.00
N TYR A 314 16.52 14.48 4.21
CA TYR A 314 16.56 13.09 4.65
C TYR A 314 15.16 12.46 4.67
N ALA A 315 14.15 13.18 5.19
CA ALA A 315 12.78 12.70 5.24
C ALA A 315 12.18 12.46 3.87
N VAL A 316 12.42 13.36 2.90
CA VAL A 316 11.99 13.18 1.50
C VAL A 316 12.70 11.97 0.87
N ALA A 317 14.03 11.90 1.01
CA ALA A 317 14.83 10.83 0.42
C ALA A 317 14.48 9.43 0.99
N ARG A 318 14.14 9.35 2.28
CA ARG A 318 13.78 8.10 2.97
C ARG A 318 12.27 7.86 3.06
N ARG A 319 11.45 8.69 2.45
CA ARG A 319 9.97 8.56 2.44
C ARG A 319 9.41 8.44 3.86
N LEU A 320 9.81 9.36 4.74
CA LEU A 320 9.38 9.36 6.15
C LEU A 320 7.99 10.00 6.35
N GLY A 321 7.39 10.48 5.26
CA GLY A 321 6.09 11.14 5.26
C GLY A 321 6.13 12.58 5.77
N PRO A 322 4.95 13.17 6.03
CA PRO A 322 4.86 14.50 6.59
C PRO A 322 5.43 14.57 8.02
N PRO A 323 5.87 15.76 8.46
CA PRO A 323 6.21 16.00 9.85
C PRO A 323 4.98 15.79 10.74
N VAL A 324 5.20 15.35 11.98
CA VAL A 324 4.18 15.29 13.03
C VAL A 324 4.27 16.53 13.93
N GLY A 325 5.45 17.17 13.95
CA GLY A 325 5.67 18.43 14.63
C GLY A 325 6.85 19.20 14.07
N LYS A 326 7.14 20.33 14.72
CA LYS A 326 8.24 21.23 14.33
C LYS A 326 9.58 20.67 14.78
N SER A 327 10.64 21.03 14.05
CA SER A 327 12.01 20.81 14.53
C SER A 327 12.24 21.54 15.86
N ALA A 328 12.86 20.87 16.81
CA ALA A 328 13.14 21.38 18.14
C ALA A 328 14.47 20.84 18.67
N GLN A 329 14.88 21.28 19.86
CA GLN A 329 16.07 20.78 20.55
C GLN A 329 15.70 20.21 21.91
N ILE A 330 16.46 19.23 22.37
CA ILE A 330 16.34 18.59 23.67
C ILE A 330 17.74 18.38 24.27
N THR A 331 17.86 18.55 25.59
CA THR A 331 19.09 18.26 26.32
C THR A 331 18.93 16.95 27.07
N VAL A 332 19.83 15.99 26.83
CA VAL A 332 19.88 14.70 27.52
C VAL A 332 21.31 14.46 27.97
N ASP A 333 21.50 14.18 29.26
CA ASP A 333 22.82 13.95 29.89
C ASP A 333 23.84 15.08 29.56
N GLY A 334 23.38 16.33 29.57
CA GLY A 334 24.21 17.51 29.27
C GLY A 334 24.58 17.69 27.79
N LYS A 335 24.12 16.80 26.90
CA LYS A 335 24.29 16.91 25.44
C LYS A 335 23.02 17.45 24.80
N GLN A 336 23.17 18.39 23.87
CA GLN A 336 22.05 18.96 23.13
C GLN A 336 21.84 18.21 21.81
N TYR A 337 20.61 17.80 21.54
CA TYR A 337 20.20 17.15 20.30
C TYR A 337 19.14 17.98 19.63
N ALA A 338 19.23 18.14 18.30
CA ALA A 338 18.10 18.58 17.51
C ALA A 338 17.28 17.36 17.08
N TYR A 339 15.96 17.51 16.98
CA TYR A 339 15.07 16.44 16.56
C TYR A 339 13.83 16.97 15.84
N GLN A 340 13.22 16.13 15.02
CA GLN A 340 11.92 16.37 14.42
C GLN A 340 11.19 15.05 14.17
N ALA A 341 9.95 14.94 14.63
CA ALA A 341 9.12 13.78 14.38
C ALA A 341 8.52 13.84 12.97
N PHE A 342 8.63 12.75 12.21
CA PHE A 342 7.89 12.50 10.98
C PHE A 342 6.94 11.31 11.18
N ALA A 343 6.06 11.08 10.22
CA ALA A 343 5.08 10.00 10.30
C ALA A 343 5.76 8.64 10.57
N VAL A 344 6.78 8.28 9.80
CA VAL A 344 7.45 6.96 9.89
C VAL A 344 8.52 6.89 10.98
N ASP A 345 9.20 7.99 11.29
CA ASP A 345 10.29 7.99 12.26
C ASP A 345 10.60 9.40 12.78
N THR A 346 11.29 9.46 13.92
CA THR A 346 11.84 10.71 14.44
C THR A 346 13.30 10.83 14.05
N LEU A 347 13.63 11.92 13.36
CA LEU A 347 15.01 12.25 13.06
C LEU A 347 15.64 13.02 14.20
N TYR A 348 16.90 12.76 14.47
CA TYR A 348 17.69 13.50 15.45
C TYR A 348 19.16 13.59 15.06
N ASN A 349 19.87 14.59 15.59
CA ASN A 349 21.31 14.71 15.47
C ASN A 349 21.88 15.41 16.72
N LEU A 350 23.15 15.16 17.03
CA LEU A 350 23.85 15.89 18.09
C LEU A 350 24.15 17.31 17.61
N VAL A 351 23.95 18.33 18.44
CA VAL A 351 24.31 19.73 18.12
C VAL A 351 25.77 19.97 18.51
N PRO A 352 26.60 20.59 17.64
CA PRO A 352 26.27 21.24 16.35
C PRO A 352 26.49 20.36 15.11
N ASN A 353 26.54 19.03 15.24
CA ASN A 353 26.75 18.10 14.13
C ASN A 353 25.46 17.89 13.30
N TRP A 354 25.08 18.90 12.51
CA TRP A 354 23.83 18.93 11.73
C TRP A 354 23.77 17.95 10.55
N SER A 355 24.91 17.44 10.10
CA SER A 355 25.00 16.48 8.99
C SER A 355 24.82 15.02 9.42
N ASP A 356 25.01 14.70 10.70
CA ASP A 356 24.83 13.34 11.25
C ASP A 356 23.36 13.09 11.64
N VAL A 357 22.50 13.04 10.62
CA VAL A 357 21.07 12.76 10.78
C VAL A 357 20.85 11.27 11.06
N ARG A 358 20.27 10.97 12.22
CA ARG A 358 19.97 9.61 12.69
C ARG A 358 18.48 9.42 12.88
N GLN A 359 18.08 8.15 12.88
CA GLN A 359 16.69 7.72 13.06
C GLN A 359 16.51 7.14 14.45
N LEU A 360 15.45 7.56 15.16
CA LEU A 360 15.13 7.08 16.50
C LEU A 360 14.90 5.56 16.52
N SER A 361 14.32 4.99 15.46
CA SER A 361 14.14 3.54 15.32
C SER A 361 15.45 2.74 15.41
N GLN A 362 16.59 3.30 15.00
CA GLN A 362 17.91 2.64 15.06
C GLN A 362 18.38 2.39 16.50
N ILE A 363 17.89 3.18 17.47
CA ILE A 363 18.18 3.02 18.89
C ILE A 363 16.98 2.45 19.67
N GLY A 364 15.93 1.99 18.97
CA GLY A 364 14.70 1.50 19.57
C GLY A 364 14.90 0.32 20.52
N THR A 365 15.83 -0.59 20.20
CA THR A 365 16.13 -1.79 21.00
C THR A 365 17.40 -1.65 21.84
N ALA A 366 18.00 -0.45 21.92
CA ALA A 366 19.20 -0.22 22.71
C ALA A 366 18.97 -0.53 24.19
N THR A 367 19.97 -1.13 24.83
CA THR A 367 19.95 -1.52 26.24
C THR A 367 20.96 -0.75 27.08
N ASP A 368 21.90 -0.04 26.48
CA ASP A 368 22.87 0.76 27.23
C ASP A 368 22.17 1.96 27.89
N PRO A 369 22.48 2.29 29.16
CA PRO A 369 21.71 3.28 29.92
C PRO A 369 21.66 4.68 29.29
N ALA A 370 22.74 5.12 28.63
CA ALA A 370 22.81 6.44 28.01
C ALA A 370 21.91 6.53 26.77
N THR A 371 21.97 5.55 25.88
CA THR A 371 21.12 5.50 24.69
C THR A 371 19.66 5.27 25.06
N VAL A 372 19.37 4.47 26.10
CA VAL A 372 18.01 4.31 26.65
C VAL A 372 17.42 5.65 27.09
N ARG A 373 18.18 6.47 27.84
CA ARG A 373 17.72 7.81 28.25
C ARG A 373 17.46 8.73 27.06
N LEU A 374 18.36 8.74 26.07
CA LEU A 374 18.18 9.52 24.84
C LEU A 374 16.93 9.07 24.06
N ARG A 375 16.80 7.76 23.84
CA ARG A 375 15.66 7.15 23.15
C ARG A 375 14.35 7.51 23.83
N ASP A 376 14.25 7.35 25.15
CA ASP A 376 13.02 7.60 25.88
C ASP A 376 12.69 9.11 25.96
N ALA A 377 13.70 9.98 26.00
CA ALA A 377 13.51 11.42 25.90
C ALA A 377 12.98 11.84 24.50
N LEU A 378 13.56 11.29 23.42
CA LEU A 378 13.11 11.54 22.05
C LEU A 378 11.70 10.97 21.79
N LEU A 379 11.39 9.77 22.31
CA LEU A 379 10.04 9.20 22.24
C LEU A 379 9.03 10.05 23.02
N THR A 380 9.41 10.55 24.19
CA THR A 380 8.55 11.45 24.98
C THR A 380 8.18 12.69 24.17
N GLU A 381 9.15 13.34 23.52
CA GLU A 381 8.85 14.50 22.68
C GLU A 381 8.11 14.13 21.40
N THR A 382 8.40 12.98 20.78
CA THR A 382 7.67 12.48 19.60
C THR A 382 6.18 12.30 19.91
N PHE A 383 5.86 11.63 21.02
CA PHE A 383 4.48 11.41 21.46
C PHE A 383 3.79 12.74 21.79
N LYS A 384 4.50 13.64 22.46
CA LYS A 384 3.99 14.99 22.78
C LYS A 384 3.68 15.80 21.53
N GLN A 385 4.54 15.78 20.51
CA GLN A 385 4.25 16.42 19.21
C GLN A 385 3.02 15.80 18.53
N ALA A 386 2.80 14.50 18.70
CA ALA A 386 1.59 13.83 18.23
C ALA A 386 0.33 14.09 19.08
N GLY A 387 0.43 14.80 20.21
CA GLY A 387 -0.69 15.04 21.14
C GLY A 387 -1.00 13.85 22.05
N THR A 388 -0.02 12.97 22.28
CA THR A 388 -0.14 11.73 23.06
C THR A 388 0.91 11.66 24.17
N THR A 389 0.81 10.67 25.06
CA THR A 389 1.78 10.48 26.16
C THR A 389 2.58 9.20 25.98
N TYR A 390 3.91 9.30 25.93
CA TYR A 390 4.79 8.14 25.95
C TYR A 390 4.82 7.48 27.34
N ARG A 391 4.75 6.16 27.35
CA ARG A 391 4.79 5.30 28.54
C ARG A 391 5.75 4.14 28.27
N PRO A 392 7.02 4.20 28.72
CA PRO A 392 8.04 3.21 28.37
C PRO A 392 7.77 1.81 28.96
N ASP A 393 6.91 1.73 29.97
CA ASP A 393 6.45 0.53 30.67
C ASP A 393 5.24 -0.14 30.00
N TRP A 394 4.60 0.51 29.02
CA TRP A 394 3.42 -0.05 28.35
C TRP A 394 3.80 -0.93 27.16
N ALA A 395 3.16 -2.10 27.07
CA ALA A 395 3.43 -3.09 26.03
C ALA A 395 3.28 -2.53 24.61
N PHE A 396 2.22 -1.74 24.34
CA PHE A 396 2.04 -1.09 23.04
C PHE A 396 3.21 -0.20 22.65
N HIS A 397 3.73 0.62 23.57
CA HIS A 397 4.83 1.52 23.26
C HIS A 397 6.17 0.80 23.12
N GLN A 398 6.41 -0.24 23.93
CA GLN A 398 7.61 -1.08 23.81
C GLN A 398 7.64 -1.81 22.46
N LEU A 399 6.51 -2.39 22.06
CA LEU A 399 6.40 -3.13 20.81
C LEU A 399 6.35 -2.21 19.59
N ALA A 400 5.66 -1.07 19.66
CA ALA A 400 5.67 -0.07 18.59
C ALA A 400 7.09 0.41 18.28
N ARG A 401 7.90 0.62 19.32
CA ARG A 401 9.33 0.94 19.21
C ARG A 401 10.15 -0.20 18.63
N GLN A 402 9.92 -1.44 19.09
CA GLN A 402 10.62 -2.62 18.59
C GLN A 402 10.31 -2.90 17.10
N TRP A 403 9.07 -2.67 16.69
CA TRP A 403 8.61 -2.87 15.31
C TRP A 403 8.77 -1.64 14.43
N ALA A 404 9.23 -0.51 14.96
CA ALA A 404 9.43 0.74 14.22
C ALA A 404 8.21 1.14 13.35
N ILE A 405 7.01 1.15 13.95
CA ILE A 405 5.73 1.41 13.24
C ILE A 405 5.34 2.90 13.17
N GLY A 406 6.29 3.79 13.39
CA GLY A 406 6.12 5.24 13.27
C GLY A 406 5.48 5.93 14.46
N ALA A 407 5.14 7.20 14.26
CA ALA A 407 4.57 8.07 15.29
C ALA A 407 3.14 7.63 15.68
N PRO A 408 2.74 7.80 16.96
CA PRO A 408 1.38 7.53 17.38
C PRO A 408 0.41 8.53 16.74
N LEU A 409 -0.80 8.08 16.41
CA LEU A 409 -1.86 8.95 15.88
C LEU A 409 -2.90 9.29 16.95
N ALA A 410 -3.00 8.47 18.01
CA ALA A 410 -3.84 8.69 19.17
C ALA A 410 -3.23 8.03 20.43
N ASN A 411 -3.77 8.40 21.61
CA ASN A 411 -3.51 7.64 22.83
C ASN A 411 -4.12 6.23 22.69
N SER A 412 -3.73 5.28 23.54
CA SER A 412 -4.44 4.00 23.61
C SER A 412 -5.87 4.21 24.15
N TYR A 413 -6.85 3.56 23.56
CA TYR A 413 -8.23 3.54 24.03
C TYR A 413 -8.85 2.18 23.78
N GLN A 414 -10.10 2.01 24.24
CA GLN A 414 -10.84 0.78 24.03
C GLN A 414 -11.98 0.98 23.04
N ILE A 415 -12.19 -0.02 22.19
CA ILE A 415 -13.44 -0.19 21.45
C ILE A 415 -14.08 -1.50 21.88
N THR A 416 -15.40 -1.58 21.80
CA THR A 416 -16.12 -2.84 22.00
C THR A 416 -16.73 -3.24 20.68
N LEU A 417 -16.25 -4.35 20.14
CA LEU A 417 -16.85 -5.00 18.99
C LEU A 417 -17.65 -6.18 19.51
N GLU A 418 -18.97 -6.09 19.34
CA GLU A 418 -19.94 -7.04 19.87
C GLU A 418 -19.88 -7.15 21.40
N LYS A 419 -19.19 -8.15 21.95
CA LYS A 419 -18.98 -8.36 23.40
C LYS A 419 -17.51 -8.41 23.79
N THR A 420 -16.62 -8.22 22.82
CA THR A 420 -15.18 -8.27 23.01
C THR A 420 -14.65 -6.85 23.01
N THR A 421 -14.11 -6.45 24.16
CA THR A 421 -13.43 -5.17 24.28
C THR A 421 -11.99 -5.34 23.83
N TYR A 422 -11.58 -4.48 22.91
CA TYR A 422 -10.21 -4.39 22.42
C TYR A 422 -9.61 -3.11 22.94
N ALA A 423 -8.43 -3.19 23.53
CA ALA A 423 -7.57 -2.03 23.65
C ALA A 423 -6.80 -1.90 22.34
N LEU A 424 -6.66 -0.69 21.83
CA LEU A 424 -5.89 -0.42 20.62
C LEU A 424 -5.22 0.94 20.65
N GLN A 425 -4.18 1.09 19.83
CA GLN A 425 -3.49 2.34 19.60
C GLN A 425 -3.03 2.40 18.14
N PRO A 426 -3.53 3.39 17.37
CA PRO A 426 -3.09 3.61 16.01
C PRO A 426 -1.74 4.33 15.95
N PHE A 427 -0.88 3.84 15.07
CA PHE A 427 0.41 4.44 14.69
C PHE A 427 0.42 4.68 13.17
N ALA A 428 1.38 5.47 12.70
CA ALA A 428 1.45 5.86 11.31
C ALA A 428 1.53 4.67 10.33
N LEU A 429 2.13 3.54 10.72
CA LEU A 429 2.25 2.37 9.84
C LEU A 429 1.34 1.19 10.20
N ASP A 430 0.74 1.17 11.40
CA ASP A 430 -0.05 0.02 11.87
C ASP A 430 -0.99 0.39 13.03
N VAL A 431 -1.92 -0.51 13.37
CA VAL A 431 -2.70 -0.42 14.60
C VAL A 431 -2.32 -1.58 15.52
N LEU A 432 -1.84 -1.25 16.72
CA LEU A 432 -1.65 -2.26 17.76
C LEU A 432 -2.96 -2.48 18.49
N TYR A 433 -3.27 -3.73 18.80
CA TYR A 433 -4.47 -4.08 19.54
C TYR A 433 -4.26 -5.31 20.43
N ASN A 434 -5.05 -5.45 21.48
CA ASN A 434 -5.16 -6.67 22.27
C ASN A 434 -6.60 -6.83 22.77
N VAL A 435 -7.00 -8.06 23.06
CA VAL A 435 -8.28 -8.32 23.74
C VAL A 435 -8.14 -7.92 25.21
N VAL A 436 -9.13 -7.23 25.78
CA VAL A 436 -9.19 -6.90 27.21
C VAL A 436 -9.84 -8.07 27.96
N PRO A 437 -9.26 -8.54 29.09
CA PRO A 437 -8.14 -7.97 29.85
C PRO A 437 -6.75 -8.55 29.52
N ASN A 438 -6.57 -9.20 28.37
CA ASN A 438 -5.30 -9.82 27.96
C ASN A 438 -4.28 -8.79 27.44
N TRP A 439 -3.82 -7.89 28.31
CA TRP A 439 -2.95 -6.75 27.98
C TRP A 439 -1.57 -7.13 27.42
N ALA A 440 -1.11 -8.35 27.68
CA ALA A 440 0.19 -8.85 27.20
C ALA A 440 0.13 -9.42 25.77
N ASP A 441 -1.05 -9.80 25.27
CA ASP A 441 -1.24 -10.41 23.94
C ASP A 441 -1.46 -9.32 22.87
N VAL A 442 -0.44 -8.49 22.67
CA VAL A 442 -0.46 -7.39 21.70
C VAL A 442 -0.24 -7.93 20.30
N LYS A 443 -1.15 -7.56 19.41
CA LYS A 443 -1.21 -7.95 18.00
C LYS A 443 -1.19 -6.72 17.10
N ARG A 444 -0.92 -6.95 15.82
CA ARG A 444 -0.89 -5.94 14.76
C ARG A 444 -2.03 -6.15 13.79
N LEU A 445 -2.70 -5.07 13.40
CA LEU A 445 -3.65 -5.10 12.28
C LEU A 445 -2.98 -5.67 11.03
N SER A 446 -1.72 -5.32 10.77
CA SER A 446 -1.01 -5.80 9.60
C SER A 446 -0.85 -7.33 9.57
N ASP A 447 -0.53 -7.96 10.69
CA ASP A 447 -0.40 -9.42 10.76
C ASP A 447 -1.77 -10.09 10.62
N LEU A 448 -2.82 -9.51 11.21
CA LEU A 448 -4.19 -9.98 11.06
C LEU A 448 -4.63 -9.94 9.58
N ALA A 449 -4.45 -8.80 8.90
CA ALA A 449 -4.82 -8.64 7.50
C ALA A 449 -4.05 -9.60 6.56
N ARG A 450 -2.76 -9.88 6.84
CA ARG A 450 -1.94 -10.80 6.03
C ARG A 450 -2.46 -12.24 6.11
N GLN A 451 -2.93 -12.66 7.27
CA GLN A 451 -3.50 -14.00 7.45
C GLN A 451 -4.76 -14.21 6.59
N HIS A 452 -5.44 -13.12 6.21
CA HIS A 452 -6.68 -13.12 5.44
C HIS A 452 -6.52 -12.69 3.99
N GLY A 453 -5.28 -12.63 3.49
CA GLY A 453 -5.00 -12.35 2.07
C GLY A 453 -5.34 -10.93 1.64
N MET A 454 -5.52 -9.99 2.58
CA MET A 454 -5.70 -8.58 2.27
C MET A 454 -4.34 -7.91 1.98
N PRO A 455 -4.27 -6.92 1.08
CA PRO A 455 -3.08 -6.09 0.92
C PRO A 455 -2.83 -5.33 2.22
N VAL A 456 -1.59 -5.36 2.74
CA VAL A 456 -1.33 -4.95 4.13
C VAL A 456 -0.44 -3.72 4.25
N LEU A 457 -0.87 -2.80 5.12
CA LEU A 457 -0.19 -1.55 5.50
C LEU A 457 1.21 -1.76 6.11
N GLY A 458 2.13 -0.91 5.65
CA GLY A 458 3.41 -0.53 6.26
C GLY A 458 4.25 -1.62 6.88
N MET A 459 5.06 -2.36 6.11
CA MET A 459 6.18 -3.09 6.72
C MET A 459 7.13 -2.12 7.42
N ALA A 460 7.68 -2.51 8.57
CA ALA A 460 8.85 -1.85 9.15
C ALA A 460 9.96 -1.78 8.09
N MET A 461 10.69 -0.67 8.00
CA MET A 461 11.89 -0.66 7.16
C MET A 461 12.82 -1.79 7.63
N ALA A 462 13.39 -2.55 6.71
CA ALA A 462 14.52 -3.40 7.05
C ALA A 462 15.59 -2.51 7.72
N ILE A 463 16.06 -2.92 8.89
CA ILE A 463 17.19 -2.27 9.55
C ILE A 463 18.40 -2.50 8.64
N ALA A 464 18.65 -1.57 7.73
CA ALA A 464 19.90 -1.55 6.98
C ALA A 464 21.04 -1.30 7.98
N PRO A 465 22.22 -1.90 7.79
CA PRO A 465 23.34 -1.69 8.69
C PRO A 465 23.69 -0.20 8.78
N LEU A 466 24.23 0.18 9.94
CA LEU A 466 24.88 1.46 10.18
C LEU A 466 25.77 1.83 8.98
N VAL A 467 25.48 2.97 8.35
CA VAL A 467 26.54 3.69 7.64
C VAL A 467 27.45 4.21 8.74
N SER A 468 28.64 3.61 8.86
CA SER A 468 29.63 3.97 9.87
C SER A 468 30.13 5.40 9.67
N ALA A 469 30.31 6.09 10.79
CA ALA A 469 30.75 7.47 10.91
C ALA A 469 32.25 7.66 10.58
N GLU A 470 32.63 7.46 9.33
CA GLU A 470 33.86 8.05 8.79
C GLU A 470 33.53 9.15 7.77
N SER A 471 34.21 10.27 7.95
CA SER A 471 34.28 11.48 7.12
C SER A 471 33.18 12.54 7.29
N LEU A 472 33.31 13.32 8.38
CA LEU A 472 32.94 14.74 8.39
C LEU A 472 34.19 15.57 8.71
N THR A 473 35.01 15.79 7.68
CA THR A 473 35.90 16.96 7.55
C THR A 473 35.55 17.67 6.23
N PRO A 474 35.79 18.98 6.08
CA PRO A 474 35.44 19.74 4.87
C PRO A 474 36.13 19.18 3.62
N PRO A 475 35.57 19.42 2.42
CA PRO A 475 35.64 18.49 1.30
C PRO A 475 37.03 18.47 0.65
N ASP A 476 37.50 17.27 0.33
CA ASP A 476 38.38 17.05 -0.83
C ASP A 476 37.80 15.90 -1.67
N ASP A 477 37.65 16.16 -2.96
CA ASP A 477 37.50 15.25 -4.11
C ASP A 477 36.51 14.05 -4.06
N GLY A 478 35.58 14.08 -3.10
CA GLY A 478 34.18 13.61 -3.16
C GLY A 478 33.90 12.14 -3.51
N GLY A 479 33.27 11.40 -2.59
CA GLY A 479 32.53 10.17 -2.92
C GLY A 479 31.23 10.52 -3.64
N PHE A 480 31.22 10.47 -4.96
CA PHE A 480 29.99 10.59 -5.75
C PHE A 480 29.18 9.29 -5.66
N SER A 481 27.87 9.37 -5.93
CA SER A 481 27.01 8.19 -6.01
C SER A 481 26.43 8.06 -7.42
N ILE A 482 26.24 6.83 -7.85
CA ILE A 482 25.70 6.50 -9.17
C ILE A 482 24.21 6.22 -9.00
N THR A 483 23.39 7.00 -9.71
CA THR A 483 21.93 6.81 -9.76
C THR A 483 21.60 5.80 -10.85
N GLN A 484 20.99 4.67 -10.49
CA GLN A 484 20.53 3.69 -11.48
C GLN A 484 19.27 4.19 -12.20
N VAL A 485 19.31 4.28 -13.52
CA VAL A 485 18.12 4.58 -14.33
C VAL A 485 17.24 3.34 -14.46
N THR A 486 15.94 3.50 -14.23
CA THR A 486 14.93 2.42 -14.32
C THR A 486 13.72 2.91 -15.14
N PRO A 487 13.29 2.20 -16.20
CA PRO A 487 13.95 0.99 -16.75
C PRO A 487 15.34 1.31 -17.33
N PRO A 488 16.28 0.35 -17.32
CA PRO A 488 17.58 0.54 -17.97
C PRO A 488 17.41 0.72 -19.48
N ALA A 489 18.38 1.38 -20.11
CA ALA A 489 18.38 1.49 -21.57
C ALA A 489 18.61 0.13 -22.22
N MET A 490 17.94 -0.12 -23.35
CA MET A 490 17.95 -1.40 -24.06
C MET A 490 18.91 -1.44 -25.26
N ALA A 491 19.58 -0.32 -25.56
CA ALA A 491 20.56 -0.21 -26.65
C ALA A 491 21.93 -0.79 -26.25
N PHE A 492 21.99 -2.11 -26.02
CA PHE A 492 23.22 -2.82 -25.69
C PHE A 492 23.29 -4.21 -26.33
N GLY A 493 24.51 -4.77 -26.39
CA GLY A 493 24.78 -6.17 -26.71
C GLY A 493 25.65 -6.83 -25.65
N GLU A 494 26.04 -8.09 -25.88
CA GLU A 494 27.02 -8.77 -25.02
C GLU A 494 28.45 -8.30 -25.33
N ARG A 495 29.32 -8.32 -24.31
CA ARG A 495 30.77 -8.06 -24.47
C ARG A 495 31.55 -9.24 -25.06
N HIS A 496 30.99 -10.45 -25.05
CA HIS A 496 31.62 -11.68 -25.53
C HIS A 496 33.02 -11.96 -24.93
N GLY A 497 33.21 -11.61 -23.66
CA GLY A 497 34.47 -11.84 -22.93
C GLY A 497 35.58 -10.83 -23.22
N GLU A 498 35.33 -9.83 -24.08
CA GLU A 498 36.28 -8.73 -24.29
C GLU A 498 36.36 -7.85 -23.03
N ARG A 499 37.58 -7.50 -22.63
CA ARG A 499 37.83 -6.64 -21.47
C ARG A 499 37.65 -5.18 -21.83
N VAL A 500 37.09 -4.41 -20.91
CA VAL A 500 37.07 -2.94 -21.00
C VAL A 500 38.51 -2.44 -20.94
N SER A 501 38.91 -1.67 -21.94
CA SER A 501 40.22 -1.03 -22.03
C SER A 501 40.14 0.45 -22.46
N MET A 502 38.93 0.99 -22.61
CA MET A 502 38.70 2.33 -23.15
C MET A 502 37.49 3.01 -22.51
N VAL A 503 37.55 4.33 -22.36
CA VAL A 503 36.40 5.18 -22.01
C VAL A 503 36.16 6.15 -23.16
N VAL A 504 34.92 6.21 -23.65
CA VAL A 504 34.55 7.11 -24.75
C VAL A 504 33.64 8.21 -24.20
N LEU A 505 34.10 9.46 -24.29
CA LEU A 505 33.34 10.62 -23.85
C LEU A 505 32.49 11.18 -25.00
N HIS A 506 31.22 11.46 -24.70
CA HIS A 506 30.25 12.09 -25.60
C HIS A 506 29.78 13.41 -25.01
N ALA A 507 29.48 14.39 -25.88
CA ALA A 507 28.74 15.58 -25.51
C ALA A 507 27.32 15.47 -26.04
N VAL A 508 26.33 15.69 -25.19
CA VAL A 508 24.91 15.61 -25.55
C VAL A 508 24.23 16.95 -25.27
N PRO A 509 23.74 17.67 -26.30
CA PRO A 509 23.01 18.91 -26.09
C PRO A 509 21.60 18.63 -25.54
N GLY A 510 21.15 19.47 -24.61
CA GLY A 510 19.81 19.38 -24.03
C GLY A 510 19.82 18.81 -22.62
N ALA A 511 18.65 18.79 -21.98
CA ALA A 511 18.56 18.43 -20.57
C ALA A 511 18.86 16.94 -20.33
N VAL A 512 19.43 16.59 -19.17
CA VAL A 512 19.65 15.20 -18.73
C VAL A 512 18.38 14.34 -18.85
N ALA A 513 17.22 14.86 -18.47
CA ALA A 513 15.96 14.11 -18.50
C ALA A 513 15.55 13.72 -19.93
N GLU A 514 15.73 14.63 -20.89
CA GLU A 514 15.42 14.39 -22.32
C GLU A 514 16.39 13.37 -22.91
N THR A 515 17.68 13.48 -22.54
CA THR A 515 18.71 12.53 -22.96
C THR A 515 18.44 11.12 -22.41
N ILE A 516 18.09 11.01 -21.13
CA ILE A 516 17.72 9.72 -20.53
C ILE A 516 16.52 9.14 -21.25
N ALA A 517 15.45 9.92 -21.44
CA ALA A 517 14.25 9.47 -22.14
C ALA A 517 14.59 8.93 -23.54
N ALA A 518 15.40 9.65 -24.31
CA ALA A 518 15.83 9.22 -25.65
C ALA A 518 16.68 7.94 -25.64
N MET A 519 17.58 7.78 -24.67
CA MET A 519 18.44 6.59 -24.55
C MET A 519 17.69 5.37 -24.00
N THR A 520 16.64 5.58 -23.21
CA THR A 520 15.80 4.50 -22.65
C THR A 520 14.60 4.13 -23.53
N ASP A 521 14.36 4.84 -24.62
CA ASP A 521 13.32 4.49 -25.57
C ASP A 521 13.54 3.06 -26.10
N PHE A 522 12.45 2.30 -26.24
CA PHE A 522 12.52 0.90 -26.66
C PHE A 522 13.18 0.72 -28.05
N ASN A 523 13.08 1.74 -28.92
CA ASN A 523 13.70 1.73 -30.24
C ASN A 523 15.07 2.43 -30.26
N ALA A 524 15.61 2.84 -29.11
CA ALA A 524 16.91 3.49 -29.04
C ALA A 524 17.98 2.61 -29.71
N ARG A 525 18.69 3.20 -30.66
CA ARG A 525 19.85 2.59 -31.33
C ARG A 525 21.17 3.10 -30.78
N PHE A 526 21.11 3.96 -29.77
CA PHE A 526 22.24 4.59 -29.12
C PHE A 526 21.96 4.76 -27.63
N ALA A 527 22.92 4.37 -26.79
CA ALA A 527 22.95 4.72 -25.38
C ALA A 527 24.37 4.59 -24.84
N THR A 528 24.70 5.37 -23.81
CA THR A 528 25.95 5.24 -23.05
C THR A 528 25.74 4.45 -21.77
N HIS A 529 26.82 4.00 -21.11
CA HIS A 529 26.69 3.37 -19.80
C HIS A 529 26.35 4.41 -18.74
N TYR A 530 26.99 5.58 -18.85
CA TYR A 530 26.82 6.68 -17.94
C TYR A 530 26.40 7.97 -18.64
N LEU A 531 25.66 8.81 -17.93
CA LEU A 531 25.40 10.22 -18.26
C LEU A 531 25.73 11.07 -17.03
N ILE A 532 26.42 12.19 -17.22
CA ILE A 532 26.75 13.13 -16.14
C ILE A 532 26.13 14.49 -16.46
N GLY A 533 25.29 14.99 -15.55
CA GLY A 533 24.70 16.33 -15.64
C GLY A 533 25.70 17.44 -15.35
N LEU A 534 25.39 18.67 -15.74
CA LEU A 534 26.17 19.87 -15.39
C LEU A 534 26.29 20.06 -13.88
N ASP A 535 25.29 19.57 -13.13
CA ASP A 535 25.25 19.55 -11.67
C ASP A 535 26.14 18.48 -11.00
N GLY A 536 26.82 17.64 -11.78
CA GLY A 536 27.70 16.58 -11.28
C GLY A 536 26.99 15.28 -10.86
N ARG A 537 25.68 15.13 -11.12
CA ARG A 537 25.00 13.85 -10.88
C ARG A 537 25.39 12.82 -11.94
N ILE A 538 25.68 11.59 -11.51
CA ILE A 538 26.05 10.46 -12.38
C ILE A 538 24.87 9.50 -12.47
N TYR A 539 24.42 9.23 -13.69
CA TYR A 539 23.34 8.30 -14.00
C TYR A 539 23.90 7.07 -14.72
N ARG A 540 23.53 5.86 -14.30
CA ARG A 540 23.86 4.61 -15.01
C ARG A 540 22.65 4.12 -15.78
N LEU A 541 22.78 4.09 -17.10
CA LEU A 541 21.72 3.67 -18.03
C LEU A 541 21.85 2.19 -18.42
N ILE A 542 23.09 1.70 -18.53
CA ILE A 542 23.39 0.32 -18.93
C ILE A 542 24.42 -0.26 -17.95
N ASP A 543 24.22 -1.51 -17.54
CA ASP A 543 25.16 -2.24 -16.70
C ASP A 543 26.52 -2.39 -17.42
N GLU A 544 27.62 -2.15 -16.72
CA GLU A 544 28.96 -2.22 -17.30
C GLU A 544 29.29 -3.61 -17.87
N ALA A 545 28.63 -4.68 -17.44
CA ALA A 545 28.79 -6.03 -18.00
C ALA A 545 28.27 -6.15 -19.45
N LYS A 546 27.45 -5.22 -19.91
CA LYS A 546 26.93 -5.15 -21.28
C LYS A 546 27.76 -4.18 -22.13
N ALA A 547 27.68 -4.33 -23.45
CA ALA A 547 28.31 -3.45 -24.42
C ALA A 547 27.28 -2.44 -24.94
N ALA A 548 27.24 -1.24 -24.36
CA ALA A 548 26.35 -0.18 -24.83
C ALA A 548 26.65 0.20 -26.29
N TRP A 549 25.62 0.48 -27.08
CA TRP A 549 25.76 0.88 -28.48
C TRP A 549 26.08 2.37 -28.57
N HIS A 550 27.37 2.75 -28.50
CA HIS A 550 27.76 4.17 -28.51
C HIS A 550 28.94 4.52 -29.43
N ALA A 551 29.88 3.59 -29.66
CA ALA A 551 31.10 3.82 -30.42
C ALA A 551 31.17 3.06 -31.75
N GLY A 552 30.40 1.98 -31.90
CA GLY A 552 30.37 1.19 -33.14
C GLY A 552 31.70 0.49 -33.45
N PHE A 553 32.03 0.37 -34.73
CA PHE A 553 33.24 -0.30 -35.21
C PHE A 553 34.29 0.71 -35.68
N ALA A 554 35.57 0.44 -35.37
CA ALA A 554 36.71 1.18 -35.92
C ALA A 554 37.64 0.23 -36.69
N THR A 555 38.43 0.78 -37.63
CA THR A 555 39.39 0.01 -38.43
C THR A 555 40.80 0.56 -38.19
N GLY A 556 41.73 -0.29 -37.74
CA GLY A 556 43.13 0.06 -37.49
C GLY A 556 44.06 -1.03 -38.02
N GLY A 557 45.10 -0.66 -38.77
CA GLY A 557 46.05 -1.63 -39.34
C GLY A 557 45.44 -2.67 -40.28
N GLY A 558 44.28 -2.38 -40.90
CA GLY A 558 43.54 -3.31 -41.76
C GLY A 558 42.60 -4.27 -41.02
N VAL A 559 42.51 -4.21 -39.69
CA VAL A 559 41.62 -5.04 -38.86
C VAL A 559 40.47 -4.20 -38.30
N ARG A 560 39.26 -4.77 -38.31
CA ARG A 560 38.03 -4.12 -37.81
C ARG A 560 37.73 -4.57 -36.38
N TYR A 561 37.62 -3.62 -35.46
CA TYR A 561 37.35 -3.86 -34.04
C TYR A 561 36.00 -3.24 -33.63
N ASN A 562 35.23 -3.93 -32.79
CA ASN A 562 33.98 -3.39 -32.23
C ASN A 562 34.29 -2.63 -30.94
N LEU A 563 34.34 -1.30 -31.02
CA LEU A 563 34.71 -0.47 -29.88
C LEU A 563 33.71 -0.59 -28.73
N ASN A 564 32.42 -0.80 -29.01
CA ASN A 564 31.38 -0.94 -27.98
C ASN A 564 31.72 -2.02 -26.92
N ARG A 565 32.35 -3.12 -27.35
CA ARG A 565 32.64 -4.26 -26.49
C ARG A 565 33.84 -4.06 -25.57
N ILE A 566 34.78 -3.21 -25.98
CA ILE A 566 35.99 -2.87 -25.22
C ILE A 566 35.90 -1.53 -24.50
N SER A 567 34.77 -0.82 -24.58
CA SER A 567 34.64 0.52 -24.01
C SER A 567 33.50 0.73 -23.03
N ILE A 568 33.64 1.78 -22.22
CA ILE A 568 32.58 2.40 -21.42
C ILE A 568 32.28 3.78 -22.00
N GLY A 569 31.12 3.94 -22.62
CA GLY A 569 30.60 5.26 -23.03
C GLY A 569 30.10 6.08 -21.83
N ILE A 570 30.52 7.34 -21.76
CA ILE A 570 30.05 8.35 -20.80
C ILE A 570 29.57 9.57 -21.58
N ALA A 571 28.30 9.94 -21.43
CA ALA A 571 27.75 11.17 -21.98
C ALA A 571 27.83 12.32 -20.97
N LEU A 572 28.14 13.52 -21.43
CA LEU A 572 28.19 14.74 -20.64
C LEU A 572 27.13 15.70 -21.16
N GLU A 573 26.23 16.12 -20.27
CA GLU A 573 25.24 17.16 -20.57
C GLU A 573 25.92 18.44 -21.05
N ARG A 574 25.39 19.01 -22.14
CA ARG A 574 25.74 20.32 -22.67
C ARG A 574 24.47 21.15 -22.89
N PRO A 575 24.56 22.50 -22.88
CA PRO A 575 23.43 23.36 -23.20
C PRO A 575 22.81 23.03 -24.56
N ALA A 576 21.51 23.25 -24.73
CA ALA A 576 20.74 22.91 -25.95
C ALA A 576 21.25 23.56 -27.25
N GLY A 577 22.09 24.59 -27.17
CA GLY A 577 22.74 25.26 -28.32
C GLY A 577 24.14 24.73 -28.68
N TRP A 578 24.61 23.66 -28.03
CA TRP A 578 25.93 23.06 -28.29
C TRP A 578 25.96 22.32 -29.65
N PRO A 579 27.08 22.40 -30.42
CA PRO A 579 28.34 23.07 -30.12
C PRO A 579 28.41 24.54 -30.53
N ALA A 580 27.37 25.09 -31.17
CA ALA A 580 27.40 26.45 -31.72
C ALA A 580 27.64 27.53 -30.66
N THR A 581 27.12 27.35 -29.44
CA THR A 581 27.28 28.31 -28.35
C THR A 581 28.67 28.31 -27.71
N ARG A 582 29.51 27.28 -27.95
CA ARG A 582 30.89 27.03 -27.43
C ARG A 582 31.16 27.25 -25.94
N ASP A 583 30.19 27.74 -25.18
CA ASP A 583 30.19 27.89 -23.74
C ASP A 583 29.36 26.77 -23.14
N ALA A 584 30.01 25.95 -22.31
CA ALA A 584 29.37 24.85 -21.61
C ALA A 584 28.73 25.30 -20.29
N GLY A 585 28.89 26.56 -19.89
CA GLY A 585 28.50 27.07 -18.58
C GLY A 585 29.45 26.61 -17.46
N ASP A 586 28.97 26.68 -16.21
CA ASP A 586 29.68 26.11 -15.06
C ASP A 586 29.67 24.58 -15.15
N THR A 587 30.85 24.00 -15.29
CA THR A 587 31.05 22.55 -15.42
C THR A 587 31.83 21.94 -14.26
N ASP A 588 32.15 22.72 -13.22
CA ASP A 588 33.08 22.28 -12.18
C ASP A 588 32.58 21.02 -11.45
N ALA A 589 31.27 20.95 -11.17
CA ALA A 589 30.65 19.78 -10.55
C ALA A 589 30.68 18.56 -11.49
N GLN A 590 30.36 18.75 -12.77
CA GLN A 590 30.42 17.71 -13.82
C GLN A 590 31.84 17.16 -13.99
N ILE A 591 32.87 18.01 -13.99
CA ILE A 591 34.27 17.60 -14.11
C ILE A 591 34.73 16.82 -12.87
N ARG A 592 34.37 17.25 -11.67
CA ARG A 592 34.72 16.49 -10.45
C ARG A 592 34.05 15.11 -10.44
N ALA A 593 32.78 15.04 -10.84
CA ALA A 593 32.04 13.78 -10.96
C ALA A 593 32.66 12.84 -12.00
N LEU A 594 33.07 13.39 -13.15
CA LEU A 594 33.76 12.65 -14.19
C LEU A 594 35.10 12.11 -13.71
N ARG A 595 35.94 12.92 -13.06
CA ARG A 595 37.23 12.47 -12.48
C ARG A 595 37.02 11.36 -11.46
N TRP A 596 36.01 11.49 -10.61
CA TRP A 596 35.68 10.43 -9.66
C TRP A 596 35.25 9.14 -10.38
N LEU A 597 34.34 9.23 -11.36
CA LEU A 597 33.87 8.06 -12.09
C LEU A 597 35.00 7.36 -12.85
N LEU A 598 35.92 8.14 -13.44
CA LEU A 598 37.11 7.64 -14.10
C LEU A 598 38.01 6.85 -13.12
N ARG A 599 38.27 7.38 -11.91
CA ARG A 599 38.99 6.64 -10.85
C ARG A 599 38.30 5.33 -10.47
N GLN A 600 36.97 5.33 -10.39
CA GLN A 600 36.20 4.12 -10.10
C GLN A 600 36.32 3.08 -11.24
N LEU A 601 36.27 3.53 -12.49
CA LEU A 601 36.43 2.67 -13.66
C LEU A 601 37.86 2.12 -13.78
N ASP A 602 38.87 2.94 -13.49
CA ASP A 602 40.26 2.50 -13.43
C ASP A 602 40.47 1.42 -12.35
N ALA A 603 39.98 1.64 -11.14
CA ALA A 603 40.08 0.65 -10.07
C ALA A 603 39.48 -0.72 -10.46
N ARG A 604 38.46 -0.74 -11.34
CA ARG A 604 37.82 -1.97 -11.85
C ARG A 604 38.54 -2.57 -13.06
N TYR A 605 38.95 -1.75 -14.02
CA TYR A 605 39.39 -2.20 -15.35
C TYR A 605 40.89 -1.99 -15.62
N ARG A 606 41.61 -1.30 -14.73
CA ARG A 606 43.03 -0.93 -14.82
C ARG A 606 43.32 -0.24 -16.14
N LEU A 607 42.69 0.92 -16.33
CA LEU A 607 42.73 1.68 -17.57
C LEU A 607 44.05 2.45 -17.66
N SER A 608 44.61 2.55 -18.87
CA SER A 608 45.74 3.46 -19.11
C SER A 608 45.25 4.91 -19.10
N PRO A 609 46.08 5.90 -18.72
CA PRO A 609 45.77 7.31 -18.94
C PRO A 609 45.36 7.65 -20.39
N ASP A 610 45.91 6.93 -21.37
CA ASP A 610 45.57 7.10 -22.78
C ASP A 610 44.26 6.41 -23.20
N ALA A 611 43.56 5.74 -22.28
CA ALA A 611 42.30 5.05 -22.53
C ALA A 611 41.10 6.00 -22.69
N ILE A 612 41.24 7.30 -22.36
CA ILE A 612 40.19 8.30 -22.57
C ILE A 612 40.23 8.76 -24.01
N VAL A 613 39.18 8.43 -24.75
CA VAL A 613 38.99 8.81 -26.14
C VAL A 613 37.76 9.69 -26.27
N LEU A 614 37.85 10.74 -27.08
CA LEU A 614 36.71 11.56 -27.42
C LEU A 614 35.97 10.91 -28.59
N TRP A 615 34.65 10.89 -28.54
CA TRP A 615 33.87 10.38 -29.66
C TRP A 615 34.21 11.11 -30.98
N THR A 616 34.44 12.42 -30.93
CA THR A 616 34.82 13.24 -32.08
C THR A 616 36.08 12.76 -32.78
N SER A 617 37.09 12.31 -32.02
CA SER A 617 38.34 11.77 -32.56
C SER A 617 38.18 10.40 -33.23
N LEU A 618 37.08 9.70 -32.97
CA LEU A 618 36.74 8.41 -33.60
C LEU A 618 35.78 8.57 -34.79
N ALA A 619 34.90 9.57 -34.74
CA ALA A 619 33.83 9.80 -35.73
C ALA A 619 34.25 10.70 -36.91
N GLY A 620 35.47 11.23 -36.92
CA GLY A 620 35.95 12.14 -37.97
C GLY A 620 35.23 13.49 -38.00
N SER A 621 34.60 13.86 -36.88
CA SER A 621 33.79 15.08 -36.72
C SER A 621 34.55 16.10 -35.87
N ASP A 622 34.43 17.38 -36.23
CA ASP A 622 35.09 18.57 -35.66
C ASP A 622 35.63 18.41 -34.23
N ASP A 623 36.93 18.72 -34.05
CA ASP A 623 37.67 18.69 -32.78
C ASP A 623 37.05 19.52 -31.64
N GLU A 624 36.00 20.28 -31.94
CA GLU A 624 35.37 21.27 -31.06
C GLU A 624 34.25 20.71 -30.16
N ALA A 625 33.71 19.50 -30.42
CA ALA A 625 32.51 19.05 -29.71
C ALA A 625 32.70 18.70 -28.22
N LEU A 626 33.94 18.70 -27.71
CA LEU A 626 34.26 18.62 -26.28
C LEU A 626 35.18 19.75 -25.79
N SER A 627 35.20 20.88 -26.52
CA SER A 627 35.91 22.10 -26.12
C SER A 627 35.62 22.45 -24.65
N GLY A 628 36.66 22.73 -23.86
CA GLY A 628 36.55 23.08 -22.43
C GLY A 628 36.73 21.92 -21.44
N LEU A 629 36.90 20.65 -21.87
CA LEU A 629 37.29 19.58 -20.94
C LEU A 629 38.79 19.62 -20.60
N PRO A 630 39.18 19.56 -19.32
CA PRO A 630 40.58 19.53 -18.91
C PRO A 630 41.18 18.12 -19.09
N LEU A 631 41.40 17.68 -20.33
CA LEU A 631 41.83 16.31 -20.65
C LEU A 631 43.08 15.86 -19.88
N GLY A 632 44.05 16.75 -19.65
CA GLY A 632 45.22 16.46 -18.81
C GLY A 632 44.82 16.01 -17.41
N ALA A 633 43.97 16.79 -16.73
CA ALA A 633 43.47 16.48 -15.39
C ALA A 633 42.53 15.27 -15.35
N LEU A 634 41.86 14.93 -16.46
CA LEU A 634 41.07 13.71 -16.59
C LEU A 634 41.96 12.48 -16.76
N ARG A 635 43.07 12.58 -17.51
CA ARG A 635 44.04 11.49 -17.68
C ARG A 635 44.79 11.18 -16.39
N GLU A 636 45.11 12.21 -15.61
CA GLU A 636 45.62 12.05 -14.23
C GLU A 636 44.63 11.31 -13.29
N ALA A 637 43.35 11.23 -13.65
CA ALA A 637 42.38 10.47 -12.86
C ALA A 637 42.41 8.96 -13.17
N LEU A 638 43.17 8.52 -14.18
CA LEU A 638 43.36 7.10 -14.53
C LEU A 638 44.79 6.59 -14.22
N SER A 639 45.55 7.33 -13.41
CA SER A 639 46.96 7.02 -13.09
C SER A 639 47.19 6.61 -11.66
#